data_AF-A0A9D8NV08-F1
#
_entry.id   AF-A0A9D8NV08-F1
#
_cell.length_a   1.000
_cell.length_b   1.000
_cell.length_c   1.000
_cell.angle_alpha   90.00
_cell.angle_beta   90.00
_cell.angle_gamma   90.00
#
_symmetry.space_group_name_H-M   'P 1'
#
loop_
_entity.id
_entity.type
_entity.pdbx_description
1 polymer ?
#
loop_
_entity_poly.entity_id
_entity_poly.type
_entity_poly.pdbx_seq_one_letter_code
_entity_poly.pdbx_strand_id
1 'polypeptide(L)'
;MRTLDYAGLLRTDFRRSTEFPRSIILFCALLTFTLVSQVFSYAGATQGSKSYVSFKHTPGAFPLSVAGTSAPLCVSSKDFPGILRVVKHLQTDIRNVTGAEPDLLIDEIPQSKSIVLVGTLGKNSFIDELVRAKKLSIKNIAGRWEAFLIQTIEKPFPGIDRALVIVGSDKRGTMYGMYDLSAQIGVSPWYFWADVPVRKRSTLYVLSGSHTLGEPSVKYRGLFINDEQPALGGWAYEKFGGFNSRFYEHVFELILRMKGNFLWPAMWGRAFYVDDPRNPILADEYGVVIGTSHHEPMMRAHAEWAQIGTGPWNYERNEKVLQDYWRESIKRTGSLESVITLGMRGDGDEPMTEEANIALLQRIVRDQREILAEVTGKDITTIPQVWALYKEVQEYYDRGMRTPDDVTLLLCDDNWGNIRKLPKLNEKPHPGGYGIYYHYDYVGGPRNYKWLNTNQISRVWEQMHLAYRYGATRIWIVNVGDINNDGHFDLILTGLSADNWNGAGAFVNIVVLYGKGDGTFTYKWNAINYIDSGLPQVNNIRAWDVGDFNNDGLPDLFGSVTFGPRRMWRNNGDGTFTEVSTPIYMSSDGGRAGGFVDYNNDGFLDVYTHQGTSSTLQRNNGNSNHWIAFTPVGIGNNKSAIGARFTLYTQGGTAKQTRVIKAEGNAGGGQALVANFGIGINTSIDSVAVWWPDGTRMTYTGLAVDRYWTVIQGSENPSAPTLTAPANAATGVAQTGTLTWSAGAGATSYRVQVSLDQTFGNDKLLAVNATATGTSYAFSLGAATKYYWRVAAINGGFMSPYSAVSNFTTAGAAAVTVPALSSPADAATDQPASLTLRIGKTADASRYQWQISVLSTFATLYASESTADTTLTVQVVGGQKYFWRVRGVNDLGATAYSAARSFTVMLHPARATLLAPSNNAVNVIADSVTFAWSRVSNAASYNLQVTTLASTNTYSTTDTTYKVYNLTRGTNHTWKVEAINAGGTSFYTSSFAFTTVPAVPAAPGLLTPASAAANVGRMARFVWNASVNATKYRLQVSVDNAFATVLRDTVVIDTIAVLSSPLASNTDYFWRVRAENLGGAGVYSTARTFTTGTALPVEKVAEEIPREFALHQNYPNPFNPSTTIRYDVPASARVTLQIHDLLGRVVATLVDEHQSPGQYTVRWDPIGLSGGTYFLRIDVQNLDGAGRFSSVKKLLYLK
;
A
#
# COMPACT_ATOMS: atom_id res chain seq x y z
N MET A 1 -24.83 52.27 -1.98
CA MET A 1 -25.92 51.71 -1.14
C MET A 1 -25.24 51.10 0.08
N ARG A 2 -25.52 51.57 1.30
CA ARG A 2 -26.65 51.13 2.15
C ARG A 2 -26.55 49.62 2.48
N THR A 3 -26.61 49.15 3.73
CA THR A 3 -26.69 49.77 5.08
C THR A 3 -26.72 48.61 6.10
N LEU A 4 -26.24 48.82 7.34
CA LEU A 4 -26.81 48.34 8.62
C LEU A 4 -27.04 46.81 8.81
N ASP A 5 -27.20 46.24 10.01
CA ASP A 5 -26.82 46.52 11.41
C ASP A 5 -27.33 45.30 12.22
N TYR A 6 -26.88 45.11 13.46
CA TYR A 6 -27.68 44.74 14.64
C TYR A 6 -26.76 44.32 15.80
N ALA A 7 -26.39 45.29 16.63
CA ALA A 7 -26.16 45.05 18.06
C ALA A 7 -27.47 44.54 18.71
N GLY A 8 -27.51 43.75 19.79
CA GLY A 8 -26.87 43.96 21.09
C GLY A 8 -27.96 44.20 22.17
N LEU A 9 -27.67 44.02 23.47
CA LEU A 9 -28.49 44.32 24.68
C LEU A 9 -27.78 43.60 25.87
N LEU A 10 -27.57 44.09 27.10
CA LEU A 10 -28.06 45.21 27.95
C LEU A 10 -26.87 45.77 28.79
N ARG A 11 -26.69 47.09 29.02
CA ARG A 11 -27.22 47.95 30.14
C ARG A 11 -26.88 47.44 31.58
N THR A 12 -26.50 48.24 32.59
CA THR A 12 -26.25 49.71 32.76
C THR A 12 -25.52 49.99 34.09
N ASP A 13 -24.77 51.11 34.15
CA ASP A 13 -24.47 52.04 35.28
C ASP A 13 -24.20 51.56 36.73
N PHE A 14 -23.10 52.07 37.33
CA PHE A 14 -23.17 53.20 38.30
C PHE A 14 -21.79 53.88 38.57
N ARG A 15 -21.78 55.02 39.27
CA ARG A 15 -20.71 56.05 39.27
C ARG A 15 -19.80 56.11 40.53
N ARG A 16 -18.64 56.79 40.37
CA ARG A 16 -17.70 57.35 41.39
C ARG A 16 -16.85 56.29 42.12
N SER A 17 -15.61 56.55 42.57
CA SER A 17 -14.88 57.82 42.78
C SER A 17 -13.38 57.73 42.41
N THR A 18 -12.62 58.79 42.70
CA THR A 18 -11.26 59.12 42.24
C THR A 18 -10.11 58.47 43.02
N GLU A 19 -8.90 58.60 42.45
CA GLU A 19 -7.56 58.39 43.01
C GLU A 19 -6.94 56.98 42.92
N PHE A 20 -5.97 56.84 42.00
CA PHE A 20 -4.99 55.76 41.97
C PHE A 20 -3.60 56.32 42.34
N PRO A 21 -2.84 55.69 43.25
CA PRO A 21 -1.60 56.25 43.77
C PRO A 21 -0.41 56.16 42.80
N ARG A 22 0.56 57.08 42.98
CA ARG A 22 1.79 57.22 42.17
C ARG A 22 2.68 55.98 42.09
N SER A 23 2.46 54.96 42.93
CA SER A 23 3.15 53.67 42.90
C SER A 23 2.93 52.91 41.58
N ILE A 24 1.78 53.04 40.92
CA ILE A 24 1.52 52.35 39.64
C ILE A 24 2.31 52.99 38.49
N ILE A 25 2.49 54.31 38.48
CA ILE A 25 3.25 54.98 37.41
C ILE A 25 4.73 54.57 37.44
N LEU A 26 5.31 54.41 38.63
CA LEU A 26 6.68 53.92 38.77
C LEU A 26 6.80 52.44 38.37
N PHE A 27 5.79 51.61 38.65
CA PHE A 27 5.75 50.20 38.26
C PHE A 27 5.60 50.03 36.73
N CYS A 28 4.74 50.83 36.08
CA CYS A 28 4.58 50.85 34.64
C CYS A 28 5.82 51.39 33.90
N ALA A 29 6.54 52.35 34.50
CA ALA A 29 7.82 52.85 33.97
C ALA A 29 8.93 51.79 34.07
N LEU A 30 9.03 51.06 35.18
CA LEU A 30 9.96 49.92 35.27
C LEU A 30 9.58 48.80 34.29
N LEU A 31 8.29 48.47 34.12
CA LEU A 31 7.86 47.47 33.14
C LEU A 31 8.21 47.89 31.70
N THR A 32 8.01 49.16 31.32
CA THR A 32 8.35 49.61 29.97
C THR A 32 9.86 49.66 29.73
N PHE A 33 10.69 50.01 30.73
CA PHE A 33 12.15 49.97 30.58
C PHE A 33 12.73 48.53 30.56
N THR A 34 12.09 47.59 31.26
CA THR A 34 12.46 46.16 31.21
C THR A 34 11.96 45.45 29.95
N LEU A 35 10.80 45.82 29.39
CA LEU A 35 10.38 45.32 28.08
C LEU A 35 11.28 45.85 26.95
N VAL A 36 11.67 47.13 26.96
CA VAL A 36 12.50 47.70 25.88
C VAL A 36 13.95 47.23 25.94
N SER A 37 14.51 46.93 27.12
CA SER A 37 15.83 46.30 27.23
C SER A 37 15.82 44.81 26.86
N GLN A 38 14.67 44.12 26.95
CA GLN A 38 14.53 42.76 26.40
C GLN A 38 14.43 42.74 24.87
N VAL A 39 13.84 43.78 24.23
CA VAL A 39 13.75 43.85 22.75
C VAL A 39 15.12 44.02 22.06
N PHE A 40 16.13 44.58 22.74
CA PHE A 40 17.50 44.64 22.22
C PHE A 40 18.45 43.53 22.71
N SER A 41 17.96 42.59 23.53
CA SER A 41 18.77 41.49 24.08
C SER A 41 18.44 40.10 23.48
N TYR A 42 17.43 39.99 22.61
CA TYR A 42 17.05 38.74 21.93
C TYR A 42 17.49 38.68 20.44
N ALA A 43 18.48 39.49 20.05
CA ALA A 43 19.08 39.45 18.71
C ALA A 43 20.17 38.38 18.53
N GLY A 44 20.26 37.38 19.43
CA GLY A 44 21.43 36.48 19.50
C GLY A 44 21.17 35.09 20.08
N ALA A 45 20.14 34.36 19.62
CA ALA A 45 19.99 32.92 19.91
C ALA A 45 19.03 32.15 18.95
N THR A 46 19.00 32.43 17.65
CA THR A 46 18.20 31.65 16.68
C THR A 46 18.97 31.35 15.39
N GLN A 47 19.97 30.48 15.50
CA GLN A 47 20.74 29.98 14.36
C GLN A 47 20.40 28.51 14.09
N GLY A 48 19.21 28.26 13.52
CA GLY A 48 19.02 27.03 12.75
C GLY A 48 20.08 27.00 11.67
N SER A 49 20.81 25.89 11.51
CA SER A 49 22.08 25.90 10.78
C SER A 49 21.87 26.09 9.27
N LYS A 50 21.87 27.36 8.85
CA LYS A 50 22.39 27.75 7.54
C LYS A 50 23.72 27.02 7.36
N SER A 51 23.91 26.34 6.24
CA SER A 51 25.18 25.66 5.98
C SER A 51 26.33 26.62 6.19
N TYR A 52 27.25 26.24 7.08
CA TYR A 52 28.44 27.05 7.37
C TYR A 52 29.56 26.81 6.35
N VAL A 53 29.31 26.02 5.31
CA VAL A 53 30.20 25.86 4.16
C VAL A 53 29.66 26.69 2.99
N SER A 54 30.55 27.46 2.37
CA SER A 54 30.28 28.23 1.16
C SER A 54 31.15 27.73 0.01
N PHE A 55 30.53 27.51 -1.15
CA PHE A 55 31.20 27.12 -2.39
C PHE A 55 31.68 28.35 -3.21
N LYS A 56 31.64 29.55 -2.62
CA LYS A 56 32.10 30.82 -3.21
C LYS A 56 32.93 31.58 -2.19
N HIS A 57 33.92 32.35 -2.66
CA HIS A 57 34.68 33.23 -1.79
C HIS A 57 33.72 34.18 -1.04
N THR A 58 33.82 34.17 0.29
CA THR A 58 32.97 34.96 1.18
C THR A 58 33.92 35.71 2.14
N PRO A 59 33.85 37.05 2.25
CA PRO A 59 34.75 37.81 3.12
C PRO A 59 34.75 37.29 4.56
N GLY A 60 35.94 37.14 5.15
CA GLY A 60 36.13 36.59 6.50
C GLY A 60 36.10 35.06 6.59
N ALA A 61 35.52 34.35 5.62
CA ALA A 61 35.45 32.89 5.65
C ALA A 61 36.82 32.22 5.52
N PHE A 62 37.02 31.11 6.23
CA PHE A 62 38.24 30.31 6.23
C PHE A 62 38.37 29.51 4.92
N PRO A 63 39.50 29.57 4.20
CA PRO A 63 39.71 28.82 2.96
C PRO A 63 40.09 27.37 3.28
N LEU A 64 39.12 26.45 3.27
CA LEU A 64 39.36 25.03 3.55
C LEU A 64 40.07 24.35 2.37
N SER A 65 39.63 24.65 1.15
CA SER A 65 40.31 24.24 -0.08
C SER A 65 39.98 25.20 -1.20
N VAL A 66 40.99 25.73 -1.89
CA VAL A 66 40.82 26.75 -2.93
C VAL A 66 41.83 26.52 -4.05
N ALA A 67 41.36 26.53 -5.31
CA ALA A 67 42.21 26.48 -6.50
C ALA A 67 43.21 25.30 -6.55
N GLY A 68 42.83 24.15 -6.00
CA GLY A 68 43.68 22.95 -5.95
C GLY A 68 44.61 22.84 -4.74
N THR A 69 44.53 23.78 -3.78
CA THR A 69 45.28 23.72 -2.52
C THR A 69 44.33 23.62 -1.34
N SER A 70 44.52 22.61 -0.48
CA SER A 70 43.73 22.38 0.74
C SER A 70 44.52 22.76 1.99
N ALA A 71 43.86 23.30 3.01
CA ALA A 71 44.51 23.66 4.27
C ALA A 71 44.97 22.39 5.03
N PRO A 72 46.22 22.32 5.53
CA PRO A 72 46.71 21.16 6.26
C PRO A 72 45.86 20.82 7.49
N LEU A 73 45.63 19.53 7.72
CA LEU A 73 44.98 18.99 8.91
C LEU A 73 46.05 18.69 9.97
N CYS A 74 45.96 19.34 11.13
CA CYS A 74 46.87 19.18 12.26
C CYS A 74 46.13 18.43 13.40
N VAL A 75 46.70 17.32 13.88
CA VAL A 75 46.13 16.48 14.94
C VAL A 75 47.22 16.07 15.95
N SER A 76 46.85 15.62 17.16
CA SER A 76 47.84 15.13 18.14
C SER A 76 47.93 13.60 18.18
N SER A 77 49.14 13.04 18.30
CA SER A 77 49.34 11.60 18.53
C SER A 77 48.81 11.12 19.89
N LYS A 78 48.61 12.05 20.84
CA LYS A 78 48.12 11.79 22.20
C LYS A 78 46.59 11.74 22.30
N ASP A 79 45.89 12.04 21.20
CA ASP A 79 44.44 11.91 21.10
C ASP A 79 44.00 10.44 21.02
N PHE A 80 42.69 10.19 21.06
CA PHE A 80 42.18 8.82 20.97
C PHE A 80 42.51 8.21 19.59
N PRO A 81 42.85 6.90 19.49
CA PRO A 81 43.17 6.25 18.21
C PRO A 81 42.12 6.45 17.12
N GLY A 82 40.84 6.49 17.50
CA GLY A 82 39.73 6.81 16.59
C GLY A 82 39.78 8.20 15.97
N ILE A 83 40.38 9.21 16.62
CA ILE A 83 40.56 10.55 16.03
C ILE A 83 41.59 10.49 14.90
N LEU A 84 42.70 9.76 15.11
CA LEU A 84 43.74 9.52 14.09
C LEU A 84 43.21 8.66 12.92
N ARG A 85 42.13 7.91 13.12
CA ARG A 85 41.38 7.21 12.07
C ARG A 85 40.43 8.17 11.32
N VAL A 86 39.51 8.81 12.03
CA VAL A 86 38.46 9.66 11.42
C VAL A 86 39.02 10.92 10.76
N VAL A 87 40.18 11.46 11.19
CA VAL A 87 40.83 12.57 10.48
C VAL A 87 41.29 12.17 9.06
N LYS A 88 41.62 10.89 8.82
CA LYS A 88 41.91 10.37 7.47
C LYS A 88 40.65 10.22 6.63
N HIS A 89 39.49 10.01 7.26
CA HIS A 89 38.20 10.04 6.57
C HIS A 89 37.90 11.47 6.14
N LEU A 90 38.11 12.47 7.00
CA LEU A 90 37.98 13.90 6.63
C LEU A 90 38.97 14.32 5.53
N GLN A 91 40.22 13.87 5.59
CA GLN A 91 41.23 14.07 4.52
C GLN A 91 40.73 13.50 3.18
N THR A 92 40.26 12.25 3.20
CA THR A 92 39.71 11.54 2.04
C THR A 92 38.44 12.22 1.52
N ASP A 93 37.57 12.70 2.40
CA ASP A 93 36.34 13.41 2.07
C ASP A 93 36.63 14.75 1.38
N ILE A 94 37.60 15.54 1.89
CA ILE A 94 38.07 16.78 1.25
C ILE A 94 38.67 16.47 -0.13
N ARG A 95 39.51 15.44 -0.26
CA ARG A 95 40.04 14.98 -1.56
C ARG A 95 38.91 14.56 -2.51
N ASN A 96 37.92 13.82 -2.02
CA ASN A 96 36.80 13.32 -2.81
C ASN A 96 35.90 14.46 -3.29
N VAL A 97 35.73 15.53 -2.52
CA VAL A 97 35.01 16.74 -2.94
C VAL A 97 35.84 17.60 -3.90
N THR A 98 37.13 17.82 -3.62
CA THR A 98 37.90 18.92 -4.27
C THR A 98 38.90 18.47 -5.33
N GLY A 99 39.34 17.21 -5.29
CA GLY A 99 40.51 16.72 -6.01
C GLY A 99 41.85 17.05 -5.34
N ALA A 100 41.86 17.89 -4.30
CA ALA A 100 43.06 18.30 -3.57
C ALA A 100 43.09 17.68 -2.17
N GLU A 101 43.97 16.71 -1.98
CA GLU A 101 44.22 16.08 -0.68
C GLU A 101 44.96 17.06 0.26
N PRO A 102 44.44 17.36 1.47
CA PRO A 102 45.18 18.16 2.44
C PRO A 102 46.30 17.33 3.07
N ASP A 103 47.42 17.97 3.36
CA ASP A 103 48.47 17.38 4.20
C ASP A 103 47.91 17.00 5.58
N LEU A 104 48.31 15.85 6.12
CA LEU A 104 47.97 15.41 7.46
C LEU A 104 49.23 15.41 8.34
N LEU A 105 49.25 16.29 9.34
CA LEU A 105 50.39 16.54 10.22
C LEU A 105 50.04 16.13 11.65
N ILE A 106 50.97 15.44 12.31
CA ILE A 106 50.79 14.89 13.65
C ILE A 106 51.78 15.58 14.59
N ASP A 107 51.26 16.17 15.67
CA ASP A 107 52.01 16.94 16.68
C ASP A 107 52.79 18.17 16.15
N GLU A 108 52.54 18.58 14.90
CA GLU A 108 53.24 19.68 14.22
C GLU A 108 52.29 20.78 13.71
N ILE A 109 52.81 22.02 13.65
CA ILE A 109 52.15 23.18 13.04
C ILE A 109 53.01 23.65 11.85
N PRO A 110 52.50 23.61 10.60
CA PRO A 110 53.29 23.93 9.41
C PRO A 110 53.49 25.43 9.20
N GLN A 111 54.44 25.80 8.34
CA GLN A 111 54.56 27.16 7.80
C GLN A 111 53.48 27.45 6.74
N SER A 112 52.20 27.39 7.13
CA SER A 112 51.04 27.72 6.30
C SER A 112 50.30 28.94 6.84
N LYS A 113 49.68 29.74 5.95
CA LYS A 113 48.81 30.83 6.37
C LYS A 113 47.45 30.37 6.91
N SER A 114 47.03 29.15 6.60
CA SER A 114 45.76 28.60 7.08
C SER A 114 45.86 27.09 7.34
N ILE A 115 45.34 26.64 8.48
CA ILE A 115 45.39 25.25 8.95
C ILE A 115 44.04 24.82 9.54
N VAL A 116 43.75 23.53 9.56
CA VAL A 116 42.64 22.94 10.32
C VAL A 116 43.23 22.24 11.54
N LEU A 117 42.82 22.61 12.75
CA LEU A 117 43.33 21.99 13.98
C LEU A 117 42.23 21.12 14.60
N VAL A 118 42.49 19.82 14.70
CA VAL A 118 41.52 18.82 15.18
C VAL A 118 41.99 18.20 16.50
N GLY A 119 41.09 18.05 17.47
CA GLY A 119 41.37 17.22 18.64
C GLY A 119 40.36 17.33 19.78
N THR A 120 40.52 16.45 20.76
CA THR A 120 39.69 16.39 21.97
C THR A 120 40.29 17.28 23.06
N LEU A 121 39.44 17.91 23.89
CA LEU A 121 39.90 18.71 25.04
C LEU A 121 40.80 17.91 25.98
N GLY A 122 41.93 18.50 26.41
CA GLY A 122 42.91 17.83 27.28
C GLY A 122 43.74 16.74 26.60
N LYS A 123 43.61 16.56 25.28
CA LYS A 123 44.37 15.59 24.46
C LYS A 123 45.22 16.22 23.37
N ASN A 124 44.94 17.47 22.98
CA ASN A 124 45.71 18.21 21.99
C ASN A 124 46.26 19.51 22.61
N SER A 125 47.58 19.56 22.82
CA SER A 125 48.25 20.67 23.51
C SER A 125 48.12 22.02 22.80
N PHE A 126 47.96 22.04 21.48
CA PHE A 126 47.74 23.27 20.71
C PHE A 126 46.33 23.83 20.98
N ILE A 127 45.32 22.97 21.07
CA ILE A 127 43.95 23.37 21.45
C ILE A 127 43.95 23.86 22.91
N ASP A 128 44.59 23.14 23.82
CA ASP A 128 44.69 23.53 25.23
C ASP A 128 45.48 24.84 25.43
N GLU A 129 46.41 25.19 24.54
CA GLU A 129 47.03 26.51 24.48
C GLU A 129 46.04 27.60 24.05
N LEU A 130 45.26 27.38 22.97
CA LEU A 130 44.24 28.35 22.53
C LEU A 130 43.19 28.61 23.61
N VAL A 131 42.85 27.60 24.42
CA VAL A 131 41.96 27.73 25.59
C VAL A 131 42.63 28.53 26.70
N ARG A 132 43.88 28.20 27.10
CA ARG A 132 44.63 28.94 28.14
C ARG A 132 44.88 30.40 27.74
N ALA A 133 45.17 30.66 26.47
CA ALA A 133 45.33 31.99 25.89
C ALA A 133 44.00 32.75 25.70
N LYS A 134 42.85 32.14 26.07
CA LYS A 134 41.49 32.69 25.93
C LYS A 134 41.10 33.03 24.48
N LYS A 135 41.78 32.47 23.48
CA LYS A 135 41.44 32.60 22.06
C LYS A 135 40.25 31.72 21.68
N LEU A 136 40.10 30.56 22.35
CA LEU A 136 39.01 29.61 22.17
C LEU A 136 38.20 29.49 23.47
N SER A 137 36.87 29.55 23.39
CA SER A 137 35.98 29.38 24.55
C SER A 137 35.25 28.04 24.51
N ILE A 138 35.45 27.23 25.53
CA ILE A 138 34.94 25.85 25.60
C ILE A 138 33.71 25.70 26.51
N LYS A 139 33.16 26.80 27.05
CA LYS A 139 32.05 26.78 28.04
C LYS A 139 30.80 26.02 27.57
N ASN A 140 30.59 25.94 26.26
CA ASN A 140 29.41 25.30 25.68
C ASN A 140 29.58 23.80 25.40
N ILE A 141 30.80 23.24 25.58
CA ILE A 141 31.12 21.83 25.32
C ILE A 141 31.81 21.14 26.49
N ALA A 142 32.58 21.86 27.32
CA ALA A 142 33.37 21.26 28.40
C ALA A 142 32.49 20.48 29.40
N GLY A 143 32.82 19.20 29.62
CA GLY A 143 32.09 18.30 30.52
C GLY A 143 30.73 17.82 30.02
N ARG A 144 30.33 18.13 28.78
CA ARG A 144 29.08 17.64 28.16
C ARG A 144 29.32 16.36 27.39
N TRP A 145 28.30 15.52 27.29
CA TRP A 145 28.33 14.30 26.49
C TRP A 145 28.35 14.64 24.99
N GLU A 146 29.35 14.15 24.25
CA GLU A 146 29.41 14.12 22.78
C GLU A 146 29.28 15.46 22.06
N ALA A 147 29.50 16.57 22.77
CA ALA A 147 29.38 17.91 22.23
C ALA A 147 30.65 18.32 21.47
N PHE A 148 30.50 19.16 20.44
CA PHE A 148 31.63 19.66 19.65
C PHE A 148 31.49 21.13 19.28
N LEU A 149 32.59 21.74 18.87
CA LEU A 149 32.66 23.12 18.39
C LEU A 149 33.57 23.19 17.16
N ILE A 150 33.08 23.82 16.10
CA ILE A 150 33.85 24.19 14.91
C ILE A 150 33.91 25.72 14.85
N GLN A 151 35.11 26.30 14.92
CA GLN A 151 35.28 27.75 14.96
C GLN A 151 36.57 28.19 14.26
N THR A 152 36.49 29.26 13.45
CA THR A 152 37.68 29.94 12.92
C THR A 152 38.30 30.86 13.98
N ILE A 153 39.60 30.73 14.21
CA ILE A 153 40.41 31.54 15.11
C ILE A 153 41.42 32.36 14.30
N GLU A 154 41.37 33.68 14.43
CA GLU A 154 42.34 34.61 13.85
C GLU A 154 43.64 34.62 14.66
N LYS A 155 44.79 34.66 13.97
CA LYS A 155 46.15 34.68 14.53
C LYS A 155 46.35 33.66 15.68
N PRO A 156 46.07 32.36 15.47
CA PRO A 156 46.09 31.35 16.51
C PRO A 156 47.50 31.16 17.10
N PHE A 157 48.51 31.06 16.24
CA PHE A 157 49.93 30.90 16.56
C PHE A 157 50.78 31.87 15.72
N PRO A 158 52.04 32.16 16.10
CA PRO A 158 52.95 32.94 15.26
C PRO A 158 53.07 32.35 13.84
N GLY A 159 53.03 33.19 12.82
CA GLY A 159 53.11 32.78 11.40
C GLY A 159 51.79 32.33 10.76
N ILE A 160 50.84 31.83 11.55
CA ILE A 160 49.52 31.39 11.08
C ILE A 160 48.54 32.57 11.08
N ASP A 161 47.90 32.85 9.94
CA ASP A 161 46.91 33.93 9.87
C ASP A 161 45.55 33.46 10.44
N ARG A 162 45.10 32.24 10.10
CA ARG A 162 43.82 31.66 10.56
C ARG A 162 43.91 30.16 10.82
N ALA A 163 43.20 29.65 11.83
CA ALA A 163 42.96 28.21 11.98
C ALA A 163 41.46 27.90 12.07
N LEU A 164 41.01 26.86 11.40
CA LEU A 164 39.71 26.25 11.65
C LEU A 164 39.87 25.19 12.74
N VAL A 165 39.39 25.45 13.95
CA VAL A 165 39.47 24.51 15.07
C VAL A 165 38.23 23.62 15.08
N ILE A 166 38.41 22.30 15.08
CA ILE A 166 37.38 21.28 15.32
C ILE A 166 37.71 20.63 16.66
N VAL A 167 36.91 20.91 17.69
CA VAL A 167 37.17 20.43 19.06
C VAL A 167 35.95 19.72 19.67
N GLY A 168 36.18 18.53 20.22
CA GLY A 168 35.15 17.77 20.96
C GLY A 168 35.33 17.82 22.47
N SER A 169 34.23 17.66 23.20
CA SER A 169 34.22 17.45 24.65
C SER A 169 34.81 16.09 25.04
N ASP A 170 34.61 15.08 24.19
CA ASP A 170 35.09 13.71 24.32
C ASP A 170 35.41 13.10 22.93
N LYS A 171 35.84 11.82 22.93
CA LYS A 171 36.19 11.03 21.74
C LYS A 171 35.14 11.15 20.62
N ARG A 172 33.85 10.98 20.95
CA ARG A 172 32.76 10.98 19.96
C ARG A 172 32.38 12.38 19.54
N GLY A 173 32.41 13.37 20.44
CA GLY A 173 32.25 14.78 20.07
C GLY A 173 33.24 15.20 18.98
N THR A 174 34.53 14.88 19.13
CA THR A 174 35.56 15.22 18.13
C THR A 174 35.29 14.54 16.78
N MET A 175 34.85 13.27 16.79
CA MET A 175 34.44 12.54 15.58
C MET A 175 33.21 13.15 14.90
N TYR A 176 32.19 13.53 15.68
CA TYR A 176 30.98 14.16 15.16
C TYR A 176 31.26 15.53 14.57
N GLY A 177 32.20 16.30 15.10
CA GLY A 177 32.65 17.56 14.50
C GLY A 177 33.32 17.35 13.14
N MET A 178 34.17 16.33 12.99
CA MET A 178 34.76 15.98 11.69
C MET A 178 33.70 15.54 10.67
N TYR A 179 32.80 14.62 11.06
CA TYR A 179 31.75 14.14 10.15
C TYR A 179 30.66 15.19 9.87
N ASP A 180 30.46 16.17 10.77
CA ASP A 180 29.62 17.33 10.47
C ASP A 180 30.22 18.17 9.33
N LEU A 181 31.52 18.45 9.39
CA LEU A 181 32.22 19.14 8.30
C LEU A 181 32.16 18.32 7.01
N SER A 182 32.40 17.01 7.05
CA SER A 182 32.26 16.10 5.89
C SER A 182 30.87 16.20 5.24
N ALA A 183 29.80 16.19 6.06
CA ALA A 183 28.43 16.35 5.56
C ALA A 183 28.20 17.72 4.92
N GLN A 184 28.72 18.79 5.52
CA GLN A 184 28.56 20.17 5.04
C GLN A 184 29.35 20.44 3.75
N ILE A 185 30.52 19.81 3.54
CA ILE A 185 31.26 19.90 2.28
C ILE A 185 30.64 19.05 1.15
N GLY A 186 29.75 18.11 1.49
CA GLY A 186 28.93 17.35 0.53
C GLY A 186 29.16 15.84 0.51
N VAL A 187 29.79 15.24 1.52
CA VAL A 187 29.91 13.78 1.68
C VAL A 187 28.78 13.25 2.57
N SER A 188 27.86 12.50 1.97
CA SER A 188 26.74 11.88 2.69
C SER A 188 27.23 10.80 3.68
N PRO A 189 26.56 10.61 4.84
CA PRO A 189 26.71 9.41 5.66
C PRO A 189 26.58 8.09 4.87
N TRP A 190 25.79 8.13 3.79
CA TRP A 190 25.47 6.98 2.93
C TRP A 190 26.35 6.88 1.68
N TYR A 191 27.50 7.56 1.63
CA TYR A 191 28.39 7.55 0.46
C TYR A 191 28.87 6.14 0.05
N PHE A 192 29.03 5.25 1.04
CA PHE A 192 29.39 3.84 0.84
C PHE A 192 28.16 2.93 0.86
N TRP A 193 27.32 3.03 1.90
CA TRP A 193 26.17 2.13 2.10
C TRP A 193 25.01 2.30 1.11
N ALA A 194 24.99 3.38 0.32
CA ALA A 194 24.04 3.58 -0.77
C ALA A 194 24.65 4.38 -1.95
N ASP A 195 25.97 4.27 -2.15
CA ASP A 195 26.74 4.88 -3.25
C ASP A 195 26.50 6.38 -3.50
N VAL A 196 26.13 7.14 -2.46
CA VAL A 196 25.75 8.56 -2.63
C VAL A 196 26.94 9.37 -3.18
N PRO A 197 26.84 9.92 -4.42
CA PRO A 197 28.00 10.47 -5.11
C PRO A 197 28.45 11.79 -4.50
N VAL A 198 29.74 11.86 -4.16
CA VAL A 198 30.37 13.07 -3.63
C VAL A 198 30.42 14.15 -4.72
N ARG A 199 29.67 15.23 -4.51
CA ARG A 199 29.59 16.35 -5.48
C ARG A 199 30.92 17.10 -5.54
N LYS A 200 31.53 17.17 -6.73
CA LYS A 200 32.80 17.88 -6.94
C LYS A 200 32.66 19.39 -6.75
N ARG A 201 33.61 20.02 -6.04
CA ARG A 201 33.69 21.46 -5.77
C ARG A 201 35.14 21.94 -5.83
N SER A 202 35.46 22.89 -6.72
CA SER A 202 36.80 23.46 -6.85
C SER A 202 37.20 24.42 -5.72
N THR A 203 36.23 24.86 -4.89
CA THR A 203 36.48 25.72 -3.72
C THR A 203 35.52 25.41 -2.57
N LEU A 204 36.06 25.35 -1.35
CA LEU A 204 35.38 25.20 -0.08
C LEU A 204 35.84 26.29 0.89
N TYR A 205 34.89 27.05 1.42
CA TYR A 205 35.12 28.04 2.47
C TYR A 205 34.25 27.71 3.68
N VAL A 206 34.77 27.88 4.90
CA VAL A 206 33.98 27.78 6.14
C VAL A 206 33.67 29.18 6.66
N LEU A 207 32.39 29.49 6.80
CA LEU A 207 31.90 30.78 7.28
C LEU A 207 32.33 31.04 8.73
N SER A 208 32.71 32.29 9.02
CA SER A 208 33.09 32.72 10.36
C SER A 208 31.93 32.53 11.35
N GLY A 209 32.24 32.04 12.55
CA GLY A 209 31.23 31.76 13.59
C GLY A 209 31.67 30.62 14.49
N SER A 210 30.78 30.26 15.42
CA SER A 210 30.88 29.12 16.33
C SER A 210 29.77 28.15 15.94
N HIS A 211 30.15 27.01 15.35
CA HIS A 211 29.21 26.02 14.81
C HIS A 211 29.22 24.78 15.70
N THR A 212 28.04 24.35 16.15
CA THR A 212 27.84 23.24 17.07
C THR A 212 26.41 22.71 16.95
N LEU A 213 26.20 21.44 17.31
CA LEU A 213 24.86 20.86 17.50
C LEU A 213 24.47 20.74 19.00
N GLY A 214 25.36 21.14 19.91
CA GLY A 214 25.17 20.93 21.34
C GLY A 214 25.41 19.49 21.79
N GLU A 215 24.74 19.09 22.86
CA GLU A 215 24.73 17.74 23.44
C GLU A 215 23.50 16.99 22.91
N PRO A 216 23.62 15.72 22.48
CA PRO A 216 22.51 14.99 21.88
C PRO A 216 21.39 14.72 22.89
N SER A 217 20.14 14.89 22.44
CA SER A 217 18.93 14.75 23.27
C SER A 217 18.69 13.34 23.83
N VAL A 218 19.36 12.32 23.29
CA VAL A 218 19.28 10.91 23.71
C VAL A 218 20.71 10.37 23.88
N LYS A 219 21.02 9.75 25.03
CA LYS A 219 22.41 9.41 25.40
C LYS A 219 23.01 8.32 24.52
N TYR A 220 22.32 7.18 24.37
CA TYR A 220 22.73 6.09 23.47
C TYR A 220 21.73 5.96 22.32
N ARG A 221 22.24 5.92 21.09
CA ARG A 221 21.48 6.03 19.83
C ARG A 221 22.03 5.00 18.85
N GLY A 222 21.24 4.00 18.49
CA GLY A 222 21.80 2.82 17.85
C GLY A 222 20.85 1.99 17.00
N LEU A 223 21.47 1.00 16.36
CA LEU A 223 20.82 0.00 15.52
C LEU A 223 20.93 -1.37 16.21
N PHE A 224 19.94 -2.24 15.97
CA PHE A 224 20.07 -3.67 16.16
C PHE A 224 20.04 -4.33 14.79
N ILE A 225 21.14 -4.99 14.43
CA ILE A 225 21.18 -5.89 13.28
C ILE A 225 20.61 -7.22 13.75
N ASN A 226 19.41 -7.55 13.28
CA ASN A 226 18.69 -8.77 13.62
C ASN A 226 18.02 -9.30 12.35
N ASP A 227 17.43 -10.48 12.43
CA ASP A 227 16.67 -11.06 11.33
C ASP A 227 17.54 -11.18 10.04
N GLU A 228 18.88 -11.23 10.17
CA GLU A 228 19.87 -10.93 9.13
C GLU A 228 20.07 -12.03 8.08
N GLN A 229 19.20 -13.05 8.08
CA GLN A 229 19.25 -14.18 7.16
C GLN A 229 17.98 -14.23 6.30
N PRO A 230 18.11 -14.43 4.96
CA PRO A 230 19.35 -14.76 4.24
C PRO A 230 20.14 -13.55 3.69
N ALA A 231 19.63 -12.32 3.74
CA ALA A 231 20.12 -11.23 2.89
C ALA A 231 21.45 -10.61 3.34
N LEU A 232 21.48 -9.92 4.50
CA LEU A 232 22.71 -9.29 5.02
C LEU A 232 23.78 -10.34 5.33
N GLY A 233 23.36 -11.53 5.81
CA GLY A 233 24.21 -12.69 5.96
C GLY A 233 24.92 -13.09 4.67
N GLY A 234 24.17 -13.30 3.59
CA GLY A 234 24.74 -13.61 2.28
C GLY A 234 25.70 -12.53 1.78
N TRP A 235 25.30 -11.27 1.88
CA TRP A 235 26.12 -10.13 1.45
C TRP A 235 27.41 -9.98 2.26
N ALA A 236 27.35 -10.11 3.59
CA ALA A 236 28.53 -10.02 4.45
C ALA A 236 29.54 -11.14 4.15
N TYR A 237 29.06 -12.36 3.85
CA TYR A 237 29.91 -13.45 3.37
C TYR A 237 30.52 -13.17 1.99
N GLU A 238 29.74 -12.69 1.02
CA GLU A 238 30.24 -12.40 -0.32
C GLU A 238 31.30 -11.29 -0.33
N LYS A 239 31.06 -10.18 0.39
CA LYS A 239 31.91 -8.98 0.33
C LYS A 239 33.07 -8.99 1.33
N PHE A 240 32.89 -9.59 2.50
CA PHE A 240 33.87 -9.51 3.60
C PHE A 240 34.30 -10.87 4.17
N GLY A 241 33.69 -11.98 3.72
CA GLY A 241 33.89 -13.31 4.30
C GLY A 241 33.14 -13.56 5.62
N GLY A 242 32.14 -12.73 5.94
CA GLY A 242 31.24 -12.87 7.09
C GLY A 242 31.20 -11.63 7.98
N PHE A 243 30.56 -11.75 9.14
CA PHE A 243 30.40 -10.69 10.15
C PHE A 243 31.68 -10.44 10.98
N ASN A 244 32.77 -10.13 10.29
CA ASN A 244 34.08 -9.82 10.87
C ASN A 244 34.37 -8.30 10.87
N SER A 245 35.54 -7.92 11.37
CA SER A 245 35.89 -6.51 11.59
C SER A 245 35.92 -5.67 10.31
N ARG A 246 36.11 -6.27 9.13
CA ARG A 246 36.01 -5.57 7.83
C ARG A 246 34.58 -5.17 7.50
N PHE A 247 33.60 -6.02 7.79
CA PHE A 247 32.18 -5.69 7.66
C PHE A 247 31.79 -4.62 8.69
N TYR A 248 32.15 -4.85 9.95
CA TYR A 248 31.75 -3.97 11.05
C TYR A 248 32.41 -2.59 11.02
N GLU A 249 33.61 -2.44 10.43
CA GLU A 249 34.23 -1.14 10.15
C GLU A 249 33.25 -0.18 9.43
N HIS A 250 32.61 -0.67 8.37
CA HIS A 250 31.63 0.13 7.61
C HIS A 250 30.38 0.44 8.44
N VAL A 251 29.92 -0.49 9.28
CA VAL A 251 28.76 -0.27 10.18
C VAL A 251 29.09 0.81 11.21
N PHE A 252 30.28 0.78 11.80
CA PHE A 252 30.72 1.79 12.76
C PHE A 252 30.87 3.17 12.12
N GLU A 253 31.44 3.24 10.91
CA GLU A 253 31.53 4.50 10.15
C GLU A 253 30.13 5.09 9.90
N LEU A 254 29.17 4.28 9.45
CA LEU A 254 27.80 4.72 9.20
C LEU A 254 27.12 5.26 10.46
N ILE A 255 27.21 4.51 11.57
CA ILE A 255 26.65 4.92 12.87
C ILE A 255 27.19 6.29 13.27
N LEU A 256 28.50 6.52 13.19
CA LEU A 256 29.09 7.81 13.57
C LEU A 256 28.77 8.95 12.59
N ARG A 257 28.74 8.69 11.27
CA ARG A 257 28.34 9.70 10.27
C ARG A 257 26.87 10.11 10.44
N MET A 258 26.01 9.21 10.93
CA MET A 258 24.64 9.50 11.37
C MET A 258 24.54 10.09 12.78
N LYS A 259 25.68 10.31 13.47
CA LYS A 259 25.77 10.79 14.86
C LYS A 259 25.13 9.84 15.90
N GLY A 260 25.02 8.56 15.57
CA GLY A 260 24.75 7.47 16.51
C GLY A 260 26.02 7.01 17.24
N ASN A 261 25.86 6.19 18.27
CA ASN A 261 26.96 5.68 19.10
C ASN A 261 26.75 4.25 19.65
N PHE A 262 25.65 3.56 19.33
CA PHE A 262 25.28 2.30 19.97
C PHE A 262 24.96 1.22 18.93
N LEU A 263 25.28 -0.05 19.23
CA LEU A 263 25.01 -1.18 18.36
C LEU A 263 24.66 -2.43 19.18
N TRP A 264 23.59 -3.12 18.78
CA TRP A 264 23.45 -4.55 19.00
C TRP A 264 23.84 -5.27 17.69
N PRO A 265 24.86 -6.14 17.70
CA PRO A 265 25.38 -6.80 16.50
C PRO A 265 24.49 -7.95 16.03
N ALA A 266 24.75 -8.42 14.81
CA ALA A 266 24.16 -9.65 14.25
C ALA A 266 24.42 -10.85 15.18
N MET A 267 23.40 -11.66 15.43
CA MET A 267 23.42 -12.73 16.44
C MET A 267 22.72 -14.04 16.04
N TRP A 268 22.05 -14.12 14.88
CA TRP A 268 21.44 -15.36 14.36
C TRP A 268 22.52 -16.32 13.86
N GLY A 269 22.99 -17.19 14.76
CA GLY A 269 24.13 -18.08 14.51
C GLY A 269 25.46 -17.33 14.42
N ARG A 270 25.54 -16.14 15.03
CA ARG A 270 26.72 -15.25 15.05
C ARG A 270 27.06 -14.84 16.47
N ALA A 271 28.33 -14.62 16.72
CA ALA A 271 28.87 -14.30 18.04
C ALA A 271 29.93 -13.20 17.90
N PHE A 272 29.51 -11.93 17.96
CA PHE A 272 30.34 -10.76 17.68
C PHE A 272 31.75 -10.76 18.34
N TYR A 273 31.85 -11.20 19.60
CA TYR A 273 33.12 -11.26 20.36
C TYR A 273 33.98 -12.51 20.05
N VAL A 274 33.45 -13.50 19.33
CA VAL A 274 34.10 -14.79 19.02
C VAL A 274 34.43 -14.91 17.53
N ASP A 275 33.49 -14.52 16.65
CA ASP A 275 33.63 -14.61 15.20
C ASP A 275 34.86 -13.82 14.67
N ASP A 276 35.18 -12.69 15.29
CA ASP A 276 36.43 -11.96 15.11
C ASP A 276 36.78 -11.16 16.39
N PRO A 277 37.85 -11.50 17.14
CA PRO A 277 38.26 -10.74 18.33
C PRO A 277 38.61 -9.27 18.08
N ARG A 278 38.80 -8.83 16.82
CA ARG A 278 38.99 -7.41 16.48
C ARG A 278 37.67 -6.63 16.42
N ASN A 279 36.51 -7.28 16.27
CA ASN A 279 35.19 -6.63 16.29
C ASN A 279 34.99 -5.67 17.48
N PRO A 280 35.09 -6.10 18.75
CA PRO A 280 34.85 -5.23 19.91
C PRO A 280 35.97 -4.21 20.14
N ILE A 281 37.21 -4.51 19.75
CA ILE A 281 38.33 -3.57 19.83
C ILE A 281 38.12 -2.42 18.84
N LEU A 282 37.72 -2.75 17.61
CA LEU A 282 37.47 -1.77 16.55
C LEU A 282 36.22 -0.93 16.85
N ALA A 283 35.20 -1.52 17.48
CA ALA A 283 34.05 -0.79 17.99
C ALA A 283 34.49 0.30 18.98
N ASP A 284 35.31 -0.03 19.99
CA ASP A 284 35.82 0.98 20.94
C ASP A 284 36.75 2.00 20.25
N GLU A 285 37.63 1.59 19.32
CA GLU A 285 38.45 2.52 18.52
C GLU A 285 37.57 3.58 17.82
N TYR A 286 36.51 3.15 17.13
CA TYR A 286 35.50 4.03 16.52
C TYR A 286 34.60 4.72 17.57
N GLY A 287 34.57 4.26 18.82
CA GLY A 287 33.69 4.77 19.86
C GLY A 287 32.24 4.30 19.73
N VAL A 288 31.95 3.24 18.98
CA VAL A 288 30.63 2.60 19.00
C VAL A 288 30.53 1.71 20.22
N VAL A 289 29.63 2.06 21.13
CA VAL A 289 29.32 1.33 22.35
C VAL A 289 28.54 0.08 22.00
N ILE A 290 29.01 -1.08 22.46
CA ILE A 290 28.36 -2.37 22.19
C ILE A 290 27.38 -2.72 23.31
N GLY A 291 26.22 -3.25 22.93
CA GLY A 291 25.34 -4.01 23.81
C GLY A 291 24.95 -5.32 23.15
N THR A 292 24.13 -6.09 23.83
CA THR A 292 23.53 -7.35 23.34
C THR A 292 22.02 -7.30 23.49
N SER A 293 21.28 -8.08 22.71
CA SER A 293 19.81 -8.04 22.75
C SER A 293 19.28 -8.49 24.13
N HIS A 294 17.99 -8.22 24.38
CA HIS A 294 17.38 -8.40 25.71
C HIS A 294 17.39 -9.82 26.29
N HIS A 295 17.75 -10.85 25.51
CA HIS A 295 17.86 -12.25 25.96
C HIS A 295 19.31 -12.77 25.95
N GLU A 296 20.28 -11.89 25.73
CA GLU A 296 21.71 -12.17 25.61
C GLU A 296 22.49 -11.49 26.76
N PRO A 297 22.32 -11.94 28.01
CA PRO A 297 22.85 -11.22 29.16
C PRO A 297 24.38 -11.26 29.24
N MET A 298 24.95 -10.29 29.96
CA MET A 298 26.37 -10.28 30.34
C MET A 298 27.34 -10.34 29.14
N MET A 299 27.01 -9.65 28.05
CA MET A 299 27.83 -9.55 26.82
C MET A 299 28.12 -10.90 26.13
N ARG A 300 27.26 -11.91 26.34
CA ARG A 300 27.31 -13.21 25.65
C ARG A 300 26.26 -13.24 24.55
N ALA A 301 26.68 -13.38 23.30
CA ALA A 301 25.74 -13.59 22.20
C ALA A 301 25.06 -14.96 22.34
N HIS A 302 23.82 -15.08 21.88
CA HIS A 302 23.01 -16.31 22.01
C HIS A 302 23.73 -17.53 21.42
N ALA A 303 24.30 -17.38 20.23
CA ALA A 303 25.01 -18.44 19.53
C ALA A 303 26.29 -18.93 20.26
N GLU A 304 26.86 -18.14 21.19
CA GLU A 304 28.01 -18.60 21.98
C GLU A 304 27.66 -19.81 22.87
N TRP A 305 26.42 -19.88 23.38
CA TRP A 305 26.03 -20.99 24.28
C TRP A 305 26.08 -22.34 23.57
N ALA A 306 25.70 -22.40 22.30
CA ALA A 306 25.79 -23.61 21.48
C ALA A 306 27.23 -23.99 21.09
N GLN A 307 28.18 -23.03 21.12
CA GLN A 307 29.58 -23.25 20.75
C GLN A 307 30.46 -23.67 21.92
N ILE A 308 30.25 -23.08 23.10
CA ILE A 308 31.14 -23.21 24.27
C ILE A 308 30.39 -23.37 25.61
N GLY A 309 29.06 -23.30 25.61
CA GLY A 309 28.24 -23.57 26.79
C GLY A 309 28.16 -25.07 27.12
N THR A 310 27.82 -25.40 28.37
CA THR A 310 27.60 -26.78 28.80
C THR A 310 26.41 -26.89 29.75
N GLY A 311 25.63 -27.97 29.64
CA GLY A 311 24.39 -28.16 30.40
C GLY A 311 23.21 -27.33 29.85
N PRO A 312 22.06 -27.34 30.55
CA PRO A 312 20.86 -26.61 30.11
C PRO A 312 20.99 -25.10 30.35
N TRP A 313 20.36 -24.29 29.49
CA TRP A 313 20.14 -22.86 29.72
C TRP A 313 19.03 -22.65 30.77
N ASN A 314 19.30 -23.03 32.02
CA ASN A 314 18.36 -22.97 33.12
C ASN A 314 19.12 -22.66 34.42
N TYR A 315 18.83 -21.52 35.04
CA TYR A 315 19.60 -21.06 36.21
C TYR A 315 19.42 -21.94 37.44
N GLU A 316 18.25 -22.53 37.66
CA GLU A 316 18.00 -23.40 38.83
C GLU A 316 18.75 -24.74 38.75
N ARG A 317 19.03 -25.22 37.52
CA ARG A 317 19.69 -26.52 37.28
C ARG A 317 21.16 -26.41 36.88
N ASN A 318 21.63 -25.22 36.49
CA ASN A 318 22.95 -25.00 35.92
C ASN A 318 23.62 -23.70 36.41
N GLU A 319 23.20 -23.20 37.58
CA GLU A 319 23.61 -21.91 38.18
C GLU A 319 25.12 -21.63 38.03
N LYS A 320 25.96 -22.52 38.56
CA LYS A 320 27.40 -22.29 38.66
C LYS A 320 28.08 -22.18 37.29
N VAL A 321 27.66 -22.99 36.33
CA VAL A 321 28.19 -22.95 34.95
C VAL A 321 27.78 -21.64 34.28
N LEU A 322 26.53 -21.20 34.45
CA LEU A 322 26.04 -19.92 33.91
C LEU A 322 26.76 -18.71 34.54
N GLN A 323 27.00 -18.73 35.86
CA GLN A 323 27.78 -17.70 36.55
C GLN A 323 29.22 -17.62 36.04
N ASP A 324 29.91 -18.75 35.88
CA ASP A 324 31.29 -18.78 35.40
C ASP A 324 31.37 -18.37 33.91
N TYR A 325 30.41 -18.81 33.10
CA TYR A 325 30.23 -18.40 31.71
C TYR A 325 30.01 -16.88 31.57
N TRP A 326 29.23 -16.25 32.46
CA TRP A 326 29.09 -14.79 32.49
C TRP A 326 30.37 -14.08 32.98
N ARG A 327 31.03 -14.60 34.02
CA ARG A 327 32.30 -14.06 34.54
C ARG A 327 33.38 -13.97 33.46
N GLU A 328 33.53 -15.00 32.65
CA GLU A 328 34.47 -15.01 31.51
C GLU A 328 34.16 -13.93 30.47
N SER A 329 32.88 -13.69 30.18
CA SER A 329 32.46 -12.66 29.22
C SER A 329 32.83 -11.26 29.69
N ILE A 330 32.63 -10.97 30.97
CA ILE A 330 32.98 -9.67 31.57
C ILE A 330 34.51 -9.50 31.62
N LYS A 331 35.27 -10.57 31.91
CA LYS A 331 36.74 -10.57 31.78
C LYS A 331 37.20 -10.26 30.34
N ARG A 332 36.55 -10.87 29.34
CA ARG A 332 36.82 -10.65 27.90
C ARG A 332 36.46 -9.23 27.45
N THR A 333 35.37 -8.66 27.98
CA THR A 333 34.93 -7.29 27.69
C THR A 333 35.86 -6.25 28.31
N GLY A 334 36.34 -6.52 29.53
CA GLY A 334 37.43 -5.76 30.18
C GLY A 334 37.09 -4.28 30.35
N SER A 335 37.82 -3.40 29.66
CA SER A 335 37.66 -1.95 29.72
C SER A 335 36.94 -1.32 28.52
N LEU A 336 36.50 -2.12 27.54
CA LEU A 336 35.81 -1.63 26.34
C LEU A 336 34.45 -1.01 26.71
N GLU A 337 34.08 0.10 26.06
CA GLU A 337 32.83 0.79 26.36
C GLU A 337 31.61 -0.05 25.93
N SER A 338 30.77 -0.44 26.90
CA SER A 338 29.63 -1.33 26.68
C SER A 338 28.44 -0.97 27.57
N VAL A 339 27.23 -1.37 27.15
CA VAL A 339 26.02 -1.37 27.99
C VAL A 339 25.62 -2.82 28.25
N ILE A 340 25.74 -3.24 29.51
CA ILE A 340 25.56 -4.65 29.90
C ILE A 340 24.07 -4.98 30.02
N THR A 341 23.60 -5.94 29.23
CA THR A 341 22.25 -6.49 29.37
C THR A 341 22.16 -7.40 30.60
N LEU A 342 21.16 -7.15 31.45
CA LEU A 342 20.83 -7.89 32.66
C LEU A 342 19.54 -8.71 32.50
N GLY A 343 19.34 -9.66 33.42
CA GLY A 343 18.23 -10.60 33.40
C GLY A 343 18.59 -11.90 32.69
N MET A 344 17.59 -12.74 32.46
CA MET A 344 17.68 -13.97 31.69
C MET A 344 16.28 -14.27 31.16
N ARG A 345 16.18 -14.85 29.96
CA ARG A 345 14.93 -15.42 29.44
C ARG A 345 15.21 -16.85 28.99
N GLY A 346 14.18 -17.56 28.53
CA GLY A 346 14.33 -18.89 27.95
C GLY A 346 15.28 -18.87 26.74
N ASP A 347 15.69 -20.06 26.32
CA ASP A 347 16.57 -20.22 25.16
C ASP A 347 15.85 -19.68 23.90
N GLY A 348 16.55 -18.95 23.04
CA GLY A 348 16.00 -18.45 21.77
C GLY A 348 14.74 -17.57 21.84
N ASP A 349 14.70 -16.56 22.72
CA ASP A 349 13.57 -15.61 22.92
C ASP A 349 12.31 -16.17 23.62
N GLU A 350 12.37 -17.41 24.11
CA GLU A 350 11.27 -18.06 24.86
C GLU A 350 11.05 -17.47 26.28
N PRO A 351 9.82 -17.57 26.83
CA PRO A 351 9.55 -17.19 28.22
C PRO A 351 10.05 -18.24 29.23
N MET A 352 10.29 -17.81 30.47
CA MET A 352 10.52 -18.73 31.60
C MET A 352 9.19 -19.21 32.21
N THR A 353 9.16 -20.31 32.98
CA THR A 353 7.92 -20.96 33.48
C THR A 353 7.18 -20.16 34.57
N GLU A 354 5.87 -19.96 34.37
CA GLU A 354 5.06 -18.82 34.86
C GLU A 354 5.11 -18.48 36.37
N GLU A 355 5.15 -19.46 37.28
CA GLU A 355 4.91 -19.23 38.71
C GLU A 355 6.18 -19.00 39.56
N ALA A 356 7.38 -19.35 39.06
CA ALA A 356 8.66 -19.23 39.79
C ALA A 356 9.45 -17.93 39.48
N ASN A 357 9.04 -17.17 38.46
CA ASN A 357 9.96 -16.29 37.74
C ASN A 357 10.41 -15.00 38.44
N ILE A 358 9.56 -14.33 39.24
CA ILE A 358 9.92 -12.99 39.78
C ILE A 358 11.10 -13.10 40.75
N ALA A 359 11.03 -14.00 41.72
CA ALA A 359 12.10 -14.22 42.70
C ALA A 359 13.39 -14.75 42.03
N LEU A 360 13.23 -15.64 41.04
CA LEU A 360 14.36 -16.18 40.27
C LEU A 360 15.06 -15.10 39.43
N LEU A 361 14.32 -14.23 38.72
CA LEU A 361 14.88 -13.10 37.98
C LEU A 361 15.58 -12.09 38.90
N GLN A 362 15.00 -11.78 40.06
CA GLN A 362 15.64 -10.90 41.04
C GLN A 362 16.94 -11.51 41.59
N ARG A 363 16.98 -12.82 41.82
CA ARG A 363 18.22 -13.55 42.17
C ARG A 363 19.25 -13.45 41.04
N ILE A 364 18.87 -13.77 39.80
CA ILE A 364 19.75 -13.72 38.63
C ILE A 364 20.36 -12.32 38.45
N VAL A 365 19.55 -11.26 38.52
CA VAL A 365 20.02 -9.88 38.38
C VAL A 365 20.95 -9.46 39.53
N ARG A 366 20.70 -9.93 40.76
CA ARG A 366 21.64 -9.73 41.88
C ARG A 366 22.98 -10.41 41.61
N ASP A 367 22.96 -11.69 41.28
CA ASP A 367 24.17 -12.50 41.08
C ASP A 367 24.99 -11.98 39.87
N GLN A 368 24.33 -11.53 38.81
CA GLN A 368 24.95 -10.83 37.67
C GLN A 368 25.64 -9.52 38.10
N ARG A 369 25.02 -8.74 38.99
CA ARG A 369 25.61 -7.50 39.51
C ARG A 369 26.78 -7.74 40.45
N GLU A 370 26.74 -8.80 41.26
CA GLU A 370 27.88 -9.25 42.06
C GLU A 370 29.06 -9.63 41.15
N ILE A 371 28.80 -10.38 40.07
CA ILE A 371 29.79 -10.70 39.04
C ILE A 371 30.39 -9.43 38.40
N LEU A 372 29.56 -8.45 38.03
CA LEU A 372 30.03 -7.20 37.44
C LEU A 372 30.95 -6.42 38.39
N ALA A 373 30.55 -6.26 39.66
CA ALA A 373 31.33 -5.55 40.66
C ALA A 373 32.68 -6.24 40.94
N GLU A 374 32.65 -7.57 41.13
CA GLU A 374 33.84 -8.36 41.43
C GLU A 374 34.83 -8.41 40.26
N VAL A 375 34.36 -8.69 39.03
CA VAL A 375 35.23 -8.86 37.87
C VAL A 375 35.81 -7.54 37.38
N THR A 376 35.06 -6.43 37.46
CA THR A 376 35.54 -5.12 36.98
C THR A 376 36.28 -4.31 38.06
N GLY A 377 36.07 -4.61 39.34
CA GLY A 377 36.58 -3.81 40.46
C GLY A 377 35.99 -2.39 40.55
N LYS A 378 34.89 -2.11 39.84
CA LYS A 378 34.23 -0.80 39.80
C LYS A 378 32.99 -0.78 40.68
N ASP A 379 32.59 0.41 41.11
CA ASP A 379 31.27 0.65 41.69
C ASP A 379 30.20 0.26 40.66
N ILE A 380 29.33 -0.68 41.03
CA ILE A 380 28.26 -1.21 40.18
C ILE A 380 27.35 -0.11 39.62
N THR A 381 27.14 0.98 40.35
CA THR A 381 26.29 2.11 39.91
C THR A 381 26.93 2.94 38.79
N THR A 382 28.23 2.77 38.54
CA THR A 382 28.96 3.44 37.45
C THR A 382 29.05 2.61 36.17
N ILE A 383 28.68 1.32 36.22
CA ILE A 383 28.69 0.41 35.08
C ILE A 383 27.39 0.57 34.29
N PRO A 384 27.40 0.97 33.00
CA PRO A 384 26.17 1.10 32.22
C PRO A 384 25.46 -0.25 32.09
N GLN A 385 24.25 -0.33 32.64
CA GLN A 385 23.43 -1.54 32.66
C GLN A 385 22.05 -1.27 32.08
N VAL A 386 21.47 -2.27 31.42
CA VAL A 386 20.14 -2.22 30.85
C VAL A 386 19.37 -3.50 31.18
N TRP A 387 18.08 -3.36 31.52
CA TRP A 387 17.17 -4.48 31.64
C TRP A 387 15.90 -4.16 30.86
N ALA A 388 15.57 -5.02 29.89
CA ALA A 388 14.43 -4.81 29.02
C ALA A 388 13.15 -5.41 29.60
N LEU A 389 12.10 -4.60 29.63
CA LEU A 389 10.74 -5.02 30.00
C LEU A 389 10.02 -5.55 28.75
N TYR A 390 10.60 -6.58 28.15
CA TYR A 390 10.12 -7.17 26.89
C TYR A 390 9.14 -8.32 27.15
N LYS A 391 8.08 -8.40 26.34
CA LYS A 391 7.02 -9.43 26.41
C LYS A 391 6.53 -9.65 27.86
N GLU A 392 6.70 -10.84 28.42
CA GLU A 392 6.22 -11.23 29.76
C GLU A 392 6.97 -10.54 30.91
N VAL A 393 8.20 -10.07 30.69
CA VAL A 393 8.99 -9.35 31.70
C VAL A 393 8.32 -8.01 32.08
N GLN A 394 7.56 -7.42 31.17
CA GLN A 394 6.73 -6.25 31.46
C GLN A 394 5.64 -6.57 32.49
N GLU A 395 5.04 -7.76 32.43
CA GLU A 395 3.97 -8.20 33.33
C GLU A 395 4.52 -8.47 34.74
N TYR A 396 5.73 -9.00 34.85
CA TYR A 396 6.43 -9.13 36.13
C TYR A 396 6.67 -7.76 36.79
N TYR A 397 7.08 -6.76 36.00
CA TYR A 397 7.23 -5.38 36.48
C TYR A 397 5.87 -4.79 36.93
N ASP A 398 4.82 -5.03 36.17
CA ASP A 398 3.46 -4.57 36.51
C ASP A 398 2.88 -5.28 37.74
N ARG A 399 3.28 -6.53 38.01
CA ARG A 399 3.00 -7.29 39.24
C ARG A 399 3.87 -6.93 40.45
N GLY A 400 4.82 -6.01 40.32
CA GLY A 400 5.61 -5.47 41.44
C GLY A 400 7.11 -5.76 41.41
N MET A 401 7.63 -6.48 40.40
CA MET A 401 9.08 -6.59 40.20
C MET A 401 9.69 -5.20 39.98
N ARG A 402 10.82 -4.89 40.62
CA ARG A 402 11.53 -3.61 40.49
C ARG A 402 12.99 -3.84 40.14
N THR A 403 13.55 -2.84 39.48
CA THR A 403 14.94 -2.79 39.03
C THR A 403 15.78 -1.97 40.01
N PRO A 404 17.09 -2.24 40.16
CA PRO A 404 17.99 -1.34 40.88
C PRO A 404 17.99 0.06 40.24
N ASP A 405 18.04 1.09 41.07
CA ASP A 405 17.85 2.50 40.66
C ASP A 405 18.77 2.95 39.53
N ASP A 406 20.01 2.45 39.44
CA ASP A 406 21.00 2.79 38.43
C ASP A 406 20.79 2.11 37.06
N VAL A 407 20.00 1.03 37.00
CA VAL A 407 19.77 0.26 35.77
C VAL A 407 18.84 1.02 34.81
N THR A 408 19.20 1.05 33.53
CA THR A 408 18.32 1.62 32.49
C THR A 408 17.16 0.68 32.23
N LEU A 409 15.93 1.20 32.35
CA LEU A 409 14.72 0.49 31.98
C LEU A 409 14.47 0.60 30.48
N LEU A 410 14.77 -0.46 29.72
CA LEU A 410 14.47 -0.49 28.28
C LEU A 410 13.02 -0.92 28.08
N LEU A 411 12.18 0.04 27.74
CA LEU A 411 10.78 -0.18 27.35
C LEU A 411 10.76 -0.59 25.88
N CYS A 412 9.75 -1.36 25.47
CA CYS A 412 9.67 -1.90 24.12
C CYS A 412 8.38 -1.47 23.43
N ASP A 413 8.40 -1.42 22.10
CA ASP A 413 7.20 -1.47 21.29
C ASP A 413 6.56 -2.87 21.30
N ASP A 414 5.45 -3.00 20.56
CA ASP A 414 4.71 -4.24 20.35
C ASP A 414 5.27 -5.09 19.22
N ASN A 415 6.50 -4.81 18.79
CA ASN A 415 7.17 -5.34 17.60
C ASN A 415 6.56 -4.90 16.27
N TRP A 416 5.64 -3.94 16.28
CA TRP A 416 4.97 -3.38 15.08
C TRP A 416 5.00 -1.85 15.06
N GLY A 417 5.91 -1.25 15.83
CA GLY A 417 6.10 0.18 15.92
C GLY A 417 5.15 0.92 16.86
N ASN A 418 4.44 0.25 17.79
CA ASN A 418 3.60 0.90 18.79
C ASN A 418 4.14 0.66 20.22
N ILE A 419 4.57 1.73 20.90
CA ILE A 419 5.17 1.65 22.24
C ILE A 419 4.16 1.10 23.25
N ARG A 420 4.49 -0.03 23.88
CA ARG A 420 3.59 -0.73 24.82
C ARG A 420 3.38 0.04 26.12
N LYS A 421 4.43 0.72 26.59
CA LYS A 421 4.49 1.37 27.90
C LYS A 421 5.43 2.57 27.87
N LEU A 422 5.01 3.65 28.52
CA LEU A 422 5.84 4.79 28.89
C LEU A 422 5.67 5.04 30.41
N PRO A 423 6.58 5.78 31.07
CA PRO A 423 6.34 6.31 32.42
C PRO A 423 5.13 7.28 32.43
N LYS A 424 4.76 7.86 33.56
CA LYS A 424 3.77 8.95 33.59
C LYS A 424 4.48 10.29 33.39
N LEU A 425 3.87 11.19 32.60
CA LEU A 425 4.47 12.47 32.16
C LEU A 425 4.98 13.37 33.31
N ASN A 426 4.37 13.26 34.50
CA ASN A 426 4.66 14.08 35.68
C ASN A 426 5.22 13.27 36.87
N GLU A 427 5.54 11.99 36.67
CA GLU A 427 6.12 11.14 37.72
C GLU A 427 7.64 11.33 37.77
N LYS A 428 8.24 11.16 38.96
CA LYS A 428 9.69 11.27 39.11
C LYS A 428 10.36 10.20 38.24
N PRO A 429 11.27 10.56 37.30
CA PRO A 429 11.93 9.56 36.46
C PRO A 429 12.73 8.54 37.28
N HIS A 430 12.76 7.30 36.82
CA HIS A 430 13.70 6.29 37.35
C HIS A 430 15.14 6.83 37.25
N PRO A 431 16.01 6.69 38.26
CA PRO A 431 17.34 7.35 38.24
C PRO A 431 18.23 6.90 37.07
N GLY A 432 18.22 5.61 36.73
CA GLY A 432 18.86 5.04 35.56
C GLY A 432 18.26 5.52 34.23
N GLY A 433 17.07 6.12 34.26
CA GLY A 433 16.32 6.58 33.08
C GLY A 433 15.64 5.43 32.33
N TYR A 434 14.93 5.81 31.26
CA TYR A 434 14.27 4.85 30.36
C TYR A 434 14.87 4.91 28.96
N GLY A 435 14.89 3.77 28.29
CA GLY A 435 15.15 3.65 26.87
C GLY A 435 13.94 3.09 26.11
N ILE A 436 14.03 3.10 24.78
CA ILE A 436 13.10 2.45 23.86
C ILE A 436 13.86 1.47 22.97
N TYR A 437 13.34 0.23 22.90
CA TYR A 437 13.57 -0.70 21.79
C TYR A 437 12.37 -0.64 20.84
N TYR A 438 12.63 -0.37 19.56
CA TYR A 438 11.62 -0.18 18.51
C TYR A 438 11.91 -1.12 17.32
N HIS A 439 10.90 -1.48 16.54
CA HIS A 439 11.08 -2.35 15.37
C HIS A 439 10.79 -1.63 14.04
N TYR A 440 11.71 -1.74 13.08
CA TYR A 440 11.45 -1.51 11.66
C TYR A 440 11.39 -2.81 10.84
N ASP A 441 11.90 -3.90 11.39
CA ASP A 441 11.85 -5.28 10.88
C ASP A 441 11.48 -6.22 12.04
N TYR A 442 10.92 -7.40 11.75
CA TYR A 442 10.56 -8.37 12.79
C TYR A 442 10.27 -9.78 12.24
N VAL A 443 10.74 -10.80 12.96
CA VAL A 443 10.26 -12.19 12.88
C VAL A 443 9.40 -12.55 14.08
N GLY A 444 8.13 -12.90 13.82
CA GLY A 444 7.18 -13.33 14.85
C GLY A 444 5.72 -13.12 14.44
N GLY A 445 4.84 -13.20 15.44
CA GLY A 445 3.38 -13.09 15.22
C GLY A 445 2.89 -11.66 14.98
N PRO A 446 1.76 -11.48 14.26
CA PRO A 446 1.00 -12.50 13.52
C PRO A 446 1.66 -12.94 12.20
N ARG A 447 2.67 -12.20 11.70
CA ARG A 447 3.47 -12.54 10.51
C ARG A 447 4.76 -11.72 10.48
N ASN A 448 5.87 -12.30 10.07
CA ASN A 448 7.12 -11.60 9.86
C ASN A 448 6.98 -10.46 8.82
N TYR A 449 7.71 -9.34 9.00
CA TYR A 449 7.82 -8.28 8.00
C TYR A 449 9.30 -7.95 7.72
N LYS A 450 9.93 -8.82 6.92
CA LYS A 450 11.38 -8.82 6.69
C LYS A 450 11.91 -8.09 5.46
N TRP A 451 11.05 -7.72 4.51
CA TRP A 451 11.46 -7.68 3.10
C TRP A 451 11.58 -6.27 2.48
N LEU A 452 10.90 -5.28 3.04
CA LEU A 452 10.95 -3.88 2.61
C LEU A 452 10.58 -3.01 3.82
N ASN A 453 10.99 -1.74 3.81
CA ASN A 453 10.50 -0.80 4.81
C ASN A 453 8.98 -0.65 4.74
N THR A 454 8.28 -1.00 5.84
CA THR A 454 6.82 -0.81 6.01
C THR A 454 6.48 0.28 7.03
N ASN A 455 7.48 1.04 7.49
CA ASN A 455 7.34 2.03 8.56
C ASN A 455 7.05 3.41 8.00
N GLN A 456 5.84 3.90 8.29
CA GLN A 456 5.45 5.27 7.98
C GLN A 456 6.21 6.25 8.88
N ILE A 457 6.88 7.25 8.27
CA ILE A 457 7.64 8.29 8.98
C ILE A 457 6.76 9.00 10.04
N SER A 458 5.47 9.20 9.75
CA SER A 458 4.50 9.79 10.67
C SER A 458 4.25 8.94 11.93
N ARG A 459 4.17 7.60 11.80
CA ARG A 459 4.04 6.68 12.94
C ARG A 459 5.28 6.71 13.82
N VAL A 460 6.46 6.60 13.20
CA VAL A 460 7.74 6.66 13.91
C VAL A 460 7.88 7.99 14.64
N TRP A 461 7.56 9.11 13.99
CA TRP A 461 7.61 10.44 14.62
C TRP A 461 6.67 10.52 15.81
N GLU A 462 5.40 10.12 15.69
CA GLU A 462 4.41 10.25 16.76
C GLU A 462 4.81 9.42 17.99
N GLN A 463 5.24 8.17 17.77
CA GLN A 463 5.67 7.26 18.82
C GLN A 463 6.98 7.71 19.49
N MET A 464 8.01 8.06 18.71
CA MET A 464 9.29 8.54 19.27
C MET A 464 9.16 9.92 19.92
N HIS A 465 8.26 10.77 19.43
CA HIS A 465 7.92 12.02 20.11
C HIS A 465 7.23 11.77 21.45
N LEU A 466 6.30 10.81 21.54
CA LEU A 466 5.76 10.36 22.84
C LEU A 466 6.89 9.88 23.76
N ALA A 467 7.77 8.97 23.31
CA ALA A 467 8.91 8.52 24.12
C ALA A 467 9.75 9.67 24.68
N TYR A 468 10.10 10.64 23.83
CA TYR A 468 10.86 11.82 24.21
C TYR A 468 10.11 12.71 25.23
N ARG A 469 8.83 13.02 24.96
CA ARG A 469 7.98 13.86 25.84
C ARG A 469 7.74 13.23 27.21
N TYR A 470 7.82 11.91 27.30
CA TYR A 470 7.73 11.13 28.53
C TYR A 470 9.09 10.82 29.17
N GLY A 471 10.20 11.40 28.67
CA GLY A 471 11.52 11.31 29.29
C GLY A 471 12.28 10.00 29.06
N ALA A 472 11.87 9.19 28.09
CA ALA A 472 12.61 7.98 27.69
C ALA A 472 13.76 8.33 26.74
N THR A 473 14.82 8.94 27.28
CA THR A 473 15.95 9.50 26.52
C THR A 473 17.32 8.86 26.84
N ARG A 474 17.36 7.73 27.53
CA ARG A 474 18.64 7.07 27.87
C ARG A 474 19.20 6.25 26.71
N ILE A 475 18.41 5.36 26.13
CA ILE A 475 18.80 4.49 25.00
C ILE A 475 17.66 4.51 23.98
N TRP A 476 17.90 4.88 22.72
CA TRP A 476 17.03 4.51 21.60
C TRP A 476 17.78 3.55 20.70
N ILE A 477 17.22 2.35 20.54
CA ILE A 477 17.73 1.32 19.63
C ILE A 477 16.58 0.77 18.79
N VAL A 478 16.84 0.59 17.49
CA VAL A 478 15.83 0.11 16.54
C VAL A 478 16.34 -1.14 15.81
N ASN A 479 15.53 -2.21 15.77
CA ASN A 479 15.76 -3.35 14.88
C ASN A 479 15.58 -2.87 13.43
N VAL A 480 16.63 -2.99 12.63
CA VAL A 480 16.67 -2.55 11.22
C VAL A 480 16.70 -3.70 10.21
N GLY A 481 16.56 -4.95 10.67
CA GLY A 481 16.71 -6.12 9.81
C GLY A 481 18.10 -6.14 9.14
N ASP A 482 18.08 -6.37 7.83
CA ASP A 482 19.25 -6.44 6.95
C ASP A 482 19.93 -5.09 6.63
N ILE A 483 19.63 -3.99 7.36
CA ILE A 483 20.11 -2.61 7.13
C ILE A 483 19.62 -1.95 5.82
N ASN A 484 19.64 -2.65 4.67
CA ASN A 484 19.36 -2.07 3.34
C ASN A 484 18.22 -2.73 2.52
N ASN A 485 17.91 -4.02 2.76
CA ASN A 485 16.67 -4.70 2.39
C ASN A 485 16.19 -4.51 0.92
N ASP A 486 16.93 -5.04 -0.06
CA ASP A 486 17.07 -4.45 -1.40
C ASP A 486 16.27 -5.11 -2.56
N GLY A 487 15.08 -5.66 -2.30
CA GLY A 487 14.17 -6.24 -3.31
C GLY A 487 13.59 -5.30 -4.40
N HIS A 488 14.09 -4.06 -4.46
CA HIS A 488 13.80 -2.89 -5.31
C HIS A 488 12.44 -2.18 -5.13
N PHE A 489 12.48 -0.97 -4.56
CA PHE A 489 11.74 0.22 -5.03
C PHE A 489 12.49 1.49 -4.60
N ASP A 490 12.26 2.61 -5.28
CA ASP A 490 12.93 3.89 -5.05
C ASP A 490 12.46 4.59 -3.77
N LEU A 491 13.36 5.27 -3.07
CA LEU A 491 13.08 5.86 -1.76
C LEU A 491 13.05 7.39 -1.80
N ILE A 492 11.95 7.98 -1.34
CA ILE A 492 11.83 9.42 -1.08
C ILE A 492 11.98 9.66 0.43
N LEU A 493 13.15 10.16 0.82
CA LEU A 493 13.42 10.59 2.19
C LEU A 493 13.11 12.09 2.32
N THR A 494 12.19 12.45 3.22
CA THR A 494 12.09 13.82 3.75
C THR A 494 12.93 13.93 5.01
N GLY A 495 14.00 14.72 4.97
CA GLY A 495 14.91 14.87 6.11
C GLY A 495 14.21 15.45 7.35
N LEU A 496 14.13 14.67 8.43
CA LEU A 496 13.71 15.12 9.76
C LEU A 496 14.91 15.09 10.71
N SER A 497 15.55 16.24 10.93
CA SER A 497 16.45 16.43 12.07
C SER A 497 15.60 16.55 13.33
N ALA A 498 15.95 15.81 14.39
CA ALA A 498 15.29 15.90 15.69
C ALA A 498 15.68 17.19 16.46
N ASP A 499 16.81 17.80 16.10
CA ASP A 499 17.51 18.75 16.98
C ASP A 499 17.10 20.23 16.81
N ASN A 500 16.29 20.57 15.81
CA ASN A 500 16.00 21.97 15.41
C ASN A 500 14.51 22.37 15.39
N TRP A 501 13.70 21.88 16.32
CA TRP A 501 12.23 22.11 16.35
C TRP A 501 11.77 23.38 17.10
N ASN A 502 12.70 24.29 17.44
CA ASN A 502 12.39 25.56 18.15
C ASN A 502 12.08 26.75 17.22
N GLY A 503 11.56 26.50 16.01
CA GLY A 503 11.00 27.55 15.13
C GLY A 503 12.00 28.38 14.30
N ALA A 504 13.29 28.01 14.25
CA ALA A 504 14.30 28.71 13.47
C ALA A 504 14.65 27.97 12.16
N GLY A 505 13.94 28.27 11.06
CA GLY A 505 14.33 27.93 9.69
C GLY A 505 14.41 26.43 9.37
N ALA A 506 13.28 25.81 8.99
CA ALA A 506 13.27 24.42 8.56
C ALA A 506 13.96 24.23 7.20
N PHE A 507 14.76 23.18 7.06
CA PHE A 507 15.18 22.62 5.76
C PHE A 507 14.55 21.24 5.61
N VAL A 508 13.48 21.15 4.81
CA VAL A 508 12.98 19.85 4.34
C VAL A 508 13.84 19.43 3.15
N ASN A 509 14.92 18.70 3.42
CA ASN A 509 15.70 18.07 2.36
C ASN A 509 14.86 16.93 1.76
N ILE A 510 14.34 17.12 0.55
CA ILE A 510 13.77 16.04 -0.24
C ILE A 510 14.92 15.32 -0.94
N VAL A 511 15.12 14.07 -0.56
CA VAL A 511 16.11 13.15 -1.10
C VAL A 511 15.35 12.09 -1.88
N VAL A 512 15.65 11.97 -3.18
CA VAL A 512 15.15 10.88 -4.02
C VAL A 512 16.32 9.95 -4.34
N LEU A 513 16.11 8.67 -4.09
CA LEU A 513 17.07 7.57 -4.25
C LEU A 513 16.54 6.59 -5.28
N TYR A 514 17.16 6.52 -6.45
CA TYR A 514 16.78 5.63 -7.55
C TYR A 514 17.64 4.37 -7.59
N GLY A 515 17.07 3.19 -7.38
CA GLY A 515 17.81 1.92 -7.39
C GLY A 515 18.15 1.47 -8.81
N LYS A 516 19.43 1.21 -9.10
CA LYS A 516 19.88 0.80 -10.45
C LYS A 516 19.74 -0.70 -10.73
N GLY A 517 19.50 -1.50 -9.70
CA GLY A 517 19.31 -2.95 -9.82
C GLY A 517 20.59 -3.80 -9.79
N ASP A 518 21.70 -3.19 -9.38
CA ASP A 518 23.05 -3.77 -9.21
C ASP A 518 23.58 -3.64 -7.76
N GLY A 519 22.70 -3.23 -6.83
CA GLY A 519 23.05 -2.87 -5.45
C GLY A 519 23.32 -1.37 -5.24
N THR A 520 23.42 -0.57 -6.31
CA THR A 520 23.72 0.87 -6.22
C THR A 520 22.48 1.76 -6.38
N PHE A 521 22.51 2.97 -5.82
CA PHE A 521 21.47 3.99 -5.99
C PHE A 521 22.00 5.26 -6.65
N THR A 522 21.19 5.88 -7.53
CA THR A 522 21.40 7.27 -7.96
C THR A 522 20.70 8.19 -6.97
N TYR A 523 21.46 8.91 -6.16
CA TYR A 523 20.93 9.90 -5.23
C TYR A 523 20.85 11.30 -5.85
N LYS A 524 19.70 11.98 -5.71
CA LYS A 524 19.53 13.40 -6.08
C LYS A 524 19.02 14.23 -4.90
N TRP A 525 19.95 14.90 -4.20
CA TRP A 525 19.64 15.99 -3.26
C TRP A 525 19.01 17.17 -3.97
N ASN A 526 17.90 17.67 -3.44
CA ASN A 526 17.05 18.70 -4.05
C ASN A 526 16.60 18.32 -5.47
N ALA A 527 16.16 17.07 -5.67
CA ALA A 527 15.56 16.62 -6.93
C ALA A 527 14.36 17.50 -7.38
N ILE A 528 13.75 18.20 -6.41
CA ILE A 528 12.78 19.28 -6.61
C ILE A 528 13.42 20.62 -6.18
N ASN A 529 13.72 21.48 -7.14
CA ASN A 529 14.31 22.80 -6.91
C ASN A 529 13.26 23.83 -6.48
N TYR A 530 13.05 24.00 -5.17
CA TYR A 530 12.15 25.05 -4.64
C TYR A 530 12.68 26.50 -4.81
N ILE A 531 13.99 26.66 -5.03
CA ILE A 531 14.71 27.93 -4.84
C ILE A 531 14.49 28.95 -5.97
N ASP A 532 14.23 28.51 -7.21
CA ASP A 532 14.13 29.39 -8.39
C ASP A 532 12.76 30.07 -8.57
N SER A 533 11.75 29.73 -7.76
CA SER A 533 10.37 30.18 -7.97
C SER A 533 10.06 31.60 -7.44
N GLY A 534 10.98 32.26 -6.74
CA GLY A 534 10.81 33.61 -6.20
C GLY A 534 9.76 33.77 -5.09
N LEU A 535 9.15 32.66 -4.63
CA LEU A 535 8.09 32.64 -3.62
C LEU A 535 8.65 32.36 -2.20
N PRO A 536 7.99 32.83 -1.13
CA PRO A 536 8.44 32.61 0.25
C PRO A 536 8.49 31.12 0.62
N GLN A 537 9.47 30.77 1.46
CA GLN A 537 9.78 29.38 1.83
C GLN A 537 8.58 28.65 2.46
N VAL A 538 8.01 27.69 1.73
CA VAL A 538 6.88 26.89 2.22
C VAL A 538 7.39 25.67 2.99
N ASN A 539 7.65 25.88 4.27
CA ASN A 539 8.04 24.82 5.20
C ASN A 539 6.83 23.91 5.54
N ASN A 540 7.08 22.61 5.73
CA ASN A 540 6.11 21.53 6.03
C ASN A 540 5.34 20.95 4.82
N ILE A 541 5.92 19.98 4.11
CA ILE A 541 5.19 19.15 3.15
C ILE A 541 4.41 18.07 3.90
N ARG A 542 3.15 17.84 3.53
CA ARG A 542 2.16 17.11 4.35
C ARG A 542 1.78 15.73 3.81
N ALA A 543 1.69 15.59 2.49
CA ALA A 543 1.40 14.34 1.82
C ALA A 543 2.05 14.30 0.42
N TRP A 544 2.25 13.09 -0.08
CA TRP A 544 2.82 12.73 -1.38
C TRP A 544 2.13 11.49 -1.93
N ASP A 545 2.11 11.37 -3.26
CA ASP A 545 1.83 10.13 -3.98
C ASP A 545 2.72 10.02 -5.23
N VAL A 546 2.85 8.80 -5.77
CA VAL A 546 3.76 8.45 -6.88
C VAL A 546 2.99 7.70 -7.97
N GLY A 547 3.13 8.14 -9.22
CA GLY A 547 2.44 7.54 -10.36
C GLY A 547 2.99 8.08 -11.68
N ASP A 548 3.06 7.23 -12.70
CA ASP A 548 3.44 7.59 -14.07
C ASP A 548 2.22 8.23 -14.76
N PHE A 549 2.11 9.57 -14.73
CA PHE A 549 0.89 10.26 -15.18
C PHE A 549 0.86 10.50 -16.69
N ASN A 550 2.03 10.51 -17.32
CA ASN A 550 2.19 10.75 -18.75
C ASN A 550 2.45 9.45 -19.54
N ASN A 551 2.47 8.30 -18.87
CA ASN A 551 2.72 6.97 -19.42
C ASN A 551 4.08 6.86 -20.15
N ASP A 552 5.10 7.63 -19.75
CA ASP A 552 6.43 7.57 -20.38
C ASP A 552 7.34 6.44 -19.83
N GLY A 553 6.89 5.76 -18.76
CA GLY A 553 7.60 4.66 -18.10
C GLY A 553 8.37 5.08 -16.85
N LEU A 554 8.38 6.38 -16.51
CA LEU A 554 9.06 6.95 -15.35
C LEU A 554 8.03 7.42 -14.31
N PRO A 555 8.06 6.92 -13.06
CA PRO A 555 7.11 7.39 -12.04
C PRO A 555 7.32 8.86 -11.66
N ASP A 556 6.23 9.63 -11.69
CA ASP A 556 6.16 11.06 -11.34
C ASP A 556 5.65 11.28 -9.91
N LEU A 557 5.72 12.53 -9.43
CA LEU A 557 5.35 12.89 -8.05
C LEU A 557 4.23 13.92 -7.98
N PHE A 558 3.25 13.65 -7.12
CA PHE A 558 2.22 14.60 -6.69
C PHE A 558 2.35 14.88 -5.19
N GLY A 559 2.21 16.13 -4.75
CA GLY A 559 2.37 16.48 -3.33
C GLY A 559 1.57 17.68 -2.84
N SER A 560 1.26 17.69 -1.54
CA SER A 560 0.57 18.78 -0.86
C SER A 560 1.41 19.40 0.26
N VAL A 561 1.37 20.73 0.35
CA VAL A 561 2.12 21.50 1.36
C VAL A 561 1.17 22.02 2.44
N THR A 562 1.60 21.99 3.70
CA THR A 562 0.79 22.44 4.83
C THR A 562 0.52 23.93 4.70
N PHE A 563 -0.76 24.29 4.55
CA PHE A 563 -1.21 25.67 4.29
C PHE A 563 -0.63 26.28 2.98
N GLY A 564 -0.23 25.45 2.01
CA GLY A 564 0.29 25.88 0.71
C GLY A 564 -0.36 25.18 -0.48
N PRO A 565 0.02 25.55 -1.72
CA PRO A 565 -0.51 24.97 -2.94
C PRO A 565 -0.06 23.52 -3.16
N ARG A 566 -0.89 22.75 -3.87
CA ARG A 566 -0.55 21.41 -4.36
C ARG A 566 0.32 21.56 -5.60
N ARG A 567 1.23 20.60 -5.83
CA ARG A 567 2.20 20.64 -6.93
C ARG A 567 2.39 19.27 -7.55
N MET A 568 2.77 19.29 -8.83
CA MET A 568 2.98 18.11 -9.67
C MET A 568 4.34 18.20 -10.33
N TRP A 569 5.11 17.10 -10.29
CA TRP A 569 6.50 17.07 -10.75
C TRP A 569 6.74 15.87 -11.65
N ARG A 570 7.01 16.14 -12.92
CA ARG A 570 7.33 15.12 -13.93
C ARG A 570 8.77 14.66 -13.79
N ASN A 571 8.99 13.35 -13.81
CA ASN A 571 10.30 12.73 -13.80
C ASN A 571 11.01 12.98 -15.14
N ASN A 572 12.30 13.33 -15.10
CA ASN A 572 13.10 13.56 -16.31
C ASN A 572 13.98 12.35 -16.69
N GLY A 573 13.91 11.25 -15.93
CA GLY A 573 14.67 10.00 -16.19
C GLY A 573 16.15 10.07 -15.83
N ASP A 574 16.71 11.27 -15.64
CA ASP A 574 18.07 11.50 -15.16
C ASP A 574 18.16 11.58 -13.62
N GLY A 575 17.02 11.47 -12.93
CA GLY A 575 16.86 11.62 -11.49
C GLY A 575 16.50 13.04 -11.02
N THR A 576 16.27 13.99 -11.92
CA THR A 576 15.65 15.29 -11.60
C THR A 576 14.15 15.28 -11.93
N PHE A 577 13.41 16.24 -11.36
CA PHE A 577 12.02 16.49 -11.73
C PHE A 577 11.81 17.91 -12.25
N THR A 578 10.90 18.03 -13.22
CA THR A 578 10.38 19.31 -13.72
C THR A 578 9.02 19.58 -13.08
N GLU A 579 8.82 20.73 -12.44
CA GLU A 579 7.48 21.10 -11.97
C GLU A 579 6.56 21.40 -13.15
N VAL A 580 5.40 20.72 -13.20
CA VAL A 580 4.39 20.81 -14.27
C VAL A 580 3.01 21.23 -13.71
N SER A 581 3.02 21.88 -12.54
CA SER A 581 1.83 22.41 -11.87
C SER A 581 1.04 23.39 -12.76
N THR A 582 -0.19 23.03 -13.15
CA THR A 582 -1.15 23.97 -13.75
C THR A 582 -1.87 24.81 -12.66
N PRO A 583 -2.50 25.95 -13.01
CA PRO A 583 -3.26 26.77 -12.05
C PRO A 583 -4.38 26.03 -11.30
N ILE A 584 -4.87 24.91 -11.85
CA ILE A 584 -5.92 24.07 -11.26
C ILE A 584 -5.39 23.27 -10.04
N TYR A 585 -4.09 22.99 -9.98
CA TYR A 585 -3.45 22.37 -8.81
C TYR A 585 -3.02 23.42 -7.76
N MET A 586 -2.70 24.64 -8.19
CA MET A 586 -2.13 25.70 -7.35
C MET A 586 -3.16 26.52 -6.54
N SER A 587 -4.16 25.87 -5.93
CA SER A 587 -5.08 26.53 -4.98
C SER A 587 -4.37 26.84 -3.64
N SER A 588 -4.63 28.01 -3.06
CA SER A 588 -3.90 28.52 -1.88
C SER A 588 -4.39 27.99 -0.53
N ASP A 589 -5.00 26.81 -0.48
CA ASP A 589 -5.98 26.42 0.53
C ASP A 589 -5.69 25.08 1.26
N GLY A 590 -4.45 24.59 1.17
CA GLY A 590 -3.86 23.67 2.15
C GLY A 590 -4.49 22.27 2.22
N GLY A 591 -4.70 21.63 1.07
CA GLY A 591 -5.25 20.27 0.96
C GLY A 591 -4.55 19.23 1.86
N ARG A 592 -5.35 18.37 2.52
CA ARG A 592 -4.85 17.42 3.52
C ARG A 592 -4.45 16.07 2.93
N ALA A 593 -5.13 15.63 1.88
CA ALA A 593 -4.93 14.33 1.24
C ALA A 593 -5.13 14.41 -0.29
N GLY A 594 -4.54 13.48 -1.01
CA GLY A 594 -4.73 13.28 -2.44
C GLY A 594 -3.85 12.15 -2.97
N GLY A 595 -4.10 11.73 -4.21
CA GLY A 595 -3.36 10.65 -4.86
C GLY A 595 -3.81 10.40 -6.30
N PHE A 596 -3.08 9.52 -6.98
CA PHE A 596 -3.35 9.10 -8.34
C PHE A 596 -4.44 8.03 -8.39
N VAL A 597 -5.32 8.15 -9.38
CA VAL A 597 -6.34 7.16 -9.70
C VAL A 597 -6.66 7.30 -11.18
N ASP A 598 -6.73 6.22 -11.94
CA ASP A 598 -7.46 6.27 -13.20
C ASP A 598 -8.93 5.92 -12.87
N TYR A 599 -9.81 6.93 -12.88
CA TYR A 599 -11.22 6.72 -12.51
C TYR A 599 -12.08 6.34 -13.72
N ASN A 600 -11.56 6.56 -14.93
CA ASN A 600 -12.33 6.47 -16.16
C ASN A 600 -11.92 5.26 -17.03
N ASN A 601 -10.78 4.65 -16.69
CA ASN A 601 -10.10 3.52 -17.32
C ASN A 601 -9.53 3.82 -18.73
N ASP A 602 -9.09 5.05 -19.00
CA ASP A 602 -8.42 5.44 -20.26
C ASP A 602 -6.89 5.23 -20.27
N GLY A 603 -6.33 4.85 -19.11
CA GLY A 603 -4.93 4.51 -18.91
C GLY A 603 -4.08 5.60 -18.28
N PHE A 604 -4.56 6.85 -18.31
CA PHE A 604 -3.80 7.99 -17.83
C PHE A 604 -4.23 8.32 -16.40
N LEU A 605 -3.28 8.27 -15.47
CA LEU A 605 -3.59 8.52 -14.06
C LEU A 605 -4.14 9.95 -13.86
N ASP A 606 -5.38 10.03 -13.42
CA ASP A 606 -6.03 11.25 -12.92
C ASP A 606 -5.56 11.55 -11.49
N VAL A 607 -5.89 12.76 -11.00
CA VAL A 607 -5.52 13.19 -9.64
C VAL A 607 -6.78 13.44 -8.80
N TYR A 608 -6.94 12.68 -7.72
CA TYR A 608 -7.99 12.92 -6.72
C TYR A 608 -7.41 13.65 -5.50
N THR A 609 -8.19 14.57 -4.93
CA THR A 609 -7.77 15.39 -3.78
C THR A 609 -8.92 15.65 -2.82
N HIS A 610 -8.60 15.78 -1.52
CA HIS A 610 -9.56 16.03 -0.45
C HIS A 610 -9.08 17.11 0.54
N GLN A 611 -10.03 17.96 0.94
CA GLN A 611 -9.83 19.19 1.70
C GLN A 611 -10.78 19.27 2.92
N GLY A 612 -11.04 18.17 3.61
CA GLY A 612 -11.82 18.12 4.86
C GLY A 612 -13.33 18.32 4.70
N THR A 613 -13.76 19.37 4.00
CA THR A 613 -15.16 19.67 3.66
C THR A 613 -15.43 19.64 2.15
N SER A 614 -14.40 19.65 1.31
CA SER A 614 -14.52 19.55 -0.15
C SER A 614 -13.61 18.45 -0.73
N SER A 615 -13.90 18.01 -1.96
CA SER A 615 -13.07 17.09 -2.73
C SER A 615 -13.03 17.52 -4.19
N THR A 616 -11.94 17.23 -4.90
CA THR A 616 -11.79 17.52 -6.33
C THR A 616 -11.11 16.37 -7.04
N LEU A 617 -11.69 15.97 -8.18
CA LEU A 617 -11.13 15.00 -9.11
C LEU A 617 -10.72 15.75 -10.38
N GLN A 618 -9.46 15.60 -10.79
CA GLN A 618 -8.83 16.35 -11.87
C GLN A 618 -8.49 15.37 -12.99
N ARG A 619 -9.30 15.40 -14.06
CA ARG A 619 -9.13 14.47 -15.19
C ARG A 619 -7.83 14.73 -15.94
N ASN A 620 -7.06 13.68 -16.17
CA ASN A 620 -5.97 13.65 -17.13
C ASN A 620 -6.55 13.27 -18.51
N ASN A 621 -6.34 14.10 -19.53
CA ASN A 621 -6.83 13.80 -20.89
C ASN A 621 -5.81 13.03 -21.74
N GLY A 622 -4.70 12.61 -21.13
CA GLY A 622 -3.68 11.76 -21.73
C GLY A 622 -2.81 12.42 -22.80
N ASN A 623 -2.07 11.58 -23.51
CA ASN A 623 -1.20 11.93 -24.62
C ASN A 623 -1.09 10.72 -25.59
N SER A 624 -0.07 10.67 -26.45
CA SER A 624 0.12 9.60 -27.45
C SER A 624 0.92 8.38 -26.95
N ASN A 625 1.31 8.32 -25.68
CA ASN A 625 2.03 7.19 -25.10
C ASN A 625 1.07 6.02 -24.79
N HIS A 626 1.61 4.82 -24.90
CA HIS A 626 0.94 3.56 -24.61
C HIS A 626 1.14 3.13 -23.16
N TRP A 627 0.24 2.25 -22.68
CA TRP A 627 0.22 1.80 -21.29
C TRP A 627 -0.25 0.34 -21.17
N ILE A 628 -0.08 -0.25 -20.00
CA ILE A 628 -0.70 -1.53 -19.63
C ILE A 628 -0.90 -1.61 -18.12
N ALA A 629 -2.11 -1.99 -17.68
CA ALA A 629 -2.45 -2.07 -16.26
C ALA A 629 -2.92 -3.47 -15.85
N PHE A 630 -2.64 -3.85 -14.60
CA PHE A 630 -2.99 -5.16 -14.07
C PHE A 630 -3.82 -5.08 -12.78
N THR A 631 -5.01 -5.65 -12.80
CA THR A 631 -5.87 -5.83 -11.62
C THR A 631 -5.64 -7.25 -11.07
N PRO A 632 -5.00 -7.39 -9.90
CA PRO A 632 -4.74 -8.70 -9.32
C PRO A 632 -5.96 -9.24 -8.57
N VAL A 633 -6.09 -10.56 -8.52
CA VAL A 633 -7.05 -11.28 -7.68
C VAL A 633 -6.32 -12.42 -6.99
N GLY A 634 -6.08 -12.27 -5.69
CA GLY A 634 -5.48 -13.31 -4.87
C GLY A 634 -6.50 -14.35 -4.39
N ILE A 635 -6.01 -15.45 -3.83
CA ILE A 635 -6.84 -16.52 -3.27
C ILE A 635 -6.83 -16.55 -1.74
N GLY A 636 -7.75 -17.31 -1.15
CA GLY A 636 -7.88 -17.47 0.30
C GLY A 636 -8.16 -16.14 1.02
N ASN A 637 -7.33 -15.83 2.02
CA ASN A 637 -7.48 -14.64 2.87
C ASN A 637 -6.90 -13.36 2.25
N ASN A 638 -6.16 -13.43 1.14
CA ASN A 638 -5.53 -12.26 0.51
C ASN A 638 -6.14 -11.98 -0.87
N LYS A 639 -7.47 -11.82 -0.94
CA LYS A 639 -8.20 -11.62 -2.21
C LYS A 639 -7.74 -10.39 -2.99
N SER A 640 -7.29 -9.35 -2.27
CA SER A 640 -6.73 -8.12 -2.83
C SER A 640 -5.27 -8.24 -3.30
N ALA A 641 -4.66 -9.43 -3.18
CA ALA A 641 -3.30 -9.73 -3.62
C ALA A 641 -2.21 -8.80 -3.05
N ILE A 642 -2.40 -8.30 -1.82
CA ILE A 642 -1.45 -7.39 -1.18
C ILE A 642 -0.09 -8.10 -1.03
N GLY A 643 0.97 -7.48 -1.52
CA GLY A 643 2.32 -8.04 -1.64
C GLY A 643 2.64 -8.66 -3.00
N ALA A 644 1.69 -8.78 -3.94
CA ALA A 644 1.98 -9.29 -5.27
C ALA A 644 2.87 -8.29 -6.05
N ARG A 645 3.96 -8.78 -6.63
CA ARG A 645 4.94 -7.98 -7.39
C ARG A 645 4.87 -8.31 -8.87
N PHE A 646 4.60 -7.28 -9.68
CA PHE A 646 4.58 -7.32 -11.14
C PHE A 646 5.91 -6.77 -11.66
N THR A 647 6.60 -7.51 -12.51
CA THR A 647 7.76 -7.04 -13.27
C THR A 647 7.47 -7.15 -14.76
N LEU A 648 7.31 -6.01 -15.40
CA LEU A 648 7.10 -5.86 -16.84
C LEU A 648 8.45 -5.87 -17.56
N TYR A 649 8.52 -6.55 -18.71
CA TYR A 649 9.69 -6.64 -19.57
C TYR A 649 9.38 -6.13 -20.97
N THR A 650 10.29 -5.30 -21.49
CA THR A 650 10.26 -4.71 -22.82
C THR A 650 11.66 -4.75 -23.44
N GLN A 651 11.73 -4.66 -24.77
CA GLN A 651 12.98 -4.65 -25.55
C GLN A 651 13.85 -5.90 -25.33
N GLY A 652 13.28 -7.08 -25.57
CA GLY A 652 14.00 -8.36 -25.47
C GLY A 652 14.39 -8.73 -24.04
N GLY A 653 13.62 -8.30 -23.05
CA GLY A 653 13.87 -8.53 -21.63
C GLY A 653 14.85 -7.57 -20.96
N THR A 654 15.40 -6.59 -21.69
CA THR A 654 16.43 -5.67 -21.17
C THR A 654 15.86 -4.50 -20.37
N ALA A 655 14.77 -3.88 -20.85
CA ALA A 655 14.10 -2.78 -20.17
C ALA A 655 12.99 -3.34 -19.26
N LYS A 656 13.18 -3.18 -17.93
CA LYS A 656 12.28 -3.70 -16.90
C LYS A 656 11.60 -2.58 -16.10
N GLN A 657 10.34 -2.76 -15.75
CA GLN A 657 9.64 -1.94 -14.75
C GLN A 657 9.01 -2.83 -13.69
N THR A 658 8.89 -2.35 -12.45
CA THR A 658 8.26 -3.10 -11.35
C THR A 658 7.17 -2.27 -10.67
N ARG A 659 6.08 -2.93 -10.25
CA ARG A 659 5.03 -2.41 -9.38
C ARG A 659 4.68 -3.47 -8.32
N VAL A 660 4.29 -3.03 -7.13
CA VAL A 660 3.86 -3.92 -6.04
C VAL A 660 2.46 -3.50 -5.58
N ILE A 661 1.58 -4.47 -5.40
CA ILE A 661 0.21 -4.25 -4.94
C ILE A 661 0.25 -4.03 -3.42
N LYS A 662 -0.09 -2.82 -2.98
CA LYS A 662 0.08 -2.36 -1.59
C LYS A 662 -1.23 -1.77 -1.09
N ALA A 663 -1.59 -2.07 0.15
CA ALA A 663 -2.63 -1.36 0.89
C ALA A 663 -2.03 -0.16 1.65
N GLU A 664 -1.18 0.61 0.97
CA GLU A 664 -0.50 1.77 1.53
C GLU A 664 -1.28 3.06 1.25
N GLY A 665 -1.14 4.02 2.16
CA GLY A 665 -1.79 5.32 2.05
C GLY A 665 -1.10 6.39 2.87
N ASN A 666 -1.23 7.63 2.41
CA ASN A 666 -0.80 8.83 3.10
C ASN A 666 -1.89 9.32 4.07
N ALA A 667 -1.71 10.50 4.67
CA ALA A 667 -2.64 11.12 5.62
C ALA A 667 -4.03 11.46 5.01
N GLY A 668 -4.87 10.43 4.82
CA GLY A 668 -6.25 10.53 4.32
C GLY A 668 -6.48 10.06 2.87
N GLY A 669 -5.55 9.31 2.26
CA GLY A 669 -5.72 8.76 0.90
C GLY A 669 -4.83 7.54 0.66
N GLY A 670 -5.23 6.63 -0.24
CA GLY A 670 -4.48 5.42 -0.57
C GLY A 670 -4.53 5.10 -2.06
N GLN A 671 -3.56 4.33 -2.54
CA GLN A 671 -3.42 4.00 -3.96
C GLN A 671 -4.48 2.99 -4.44
N ALA A 672 -4.79 3.03 -5.74
CA ALA A 672 -5.58 1.98 -6.37
C ALA A 672 -4.83 0.64 -6.33
N LEU A 673 -5.55 -0.46 -6.08
CA LEU A 673 -4.99 -1.82 -6.03
C LEU A 673 -4.77 -2.40 -7.43
N VAL A 674 -4.02 -1.67 -8.26
CA VAL A 674 -3.75 -1.95 -9.67
C VAL A 674 -2.27 -1.64 -9.93
N ALA A 675 -1.57 -2.54 -10.63
CA ALA A 675 -0.23 -2.27 -11.13
C ALA A 675 -0.32 -1.61 -12.51
N ASN A 676 -0.26 -0.26 -12.58
CA ASN A 676 -0.23 0.49 -13.84
C ASN A 676 1.22 0.76 -14.31
N PHE A 677 1.45 0.63 -15.62
CA PHE A 677 2.72 0.84 -16.30
C PHE A 677 2.52 1.68 -17.56
N GLY A 678 3.11 2.87 -17.64
CA GLY A 678 3.39 3.51 -18.91
C GLY A 678 4.50 2.77 -19.65
N ILE A 679 4.43 2.72 -20.98
CA ILE A 679 5.47 2.11 -21.83
C ILE A 679 5.97 3.05 -22.93
N GLY A 680 5.65 4.35 -22.83
CA GLY A 680 6.05 5.38 -23.79
C GLY A 680 5.52 5.09 -25.19
N ILE A 681 6.36 5.26 -26.21
CA ILE A 681 6.00 5.02 -27.61
C ILE A 681 5.94 3.52 -28.00
N ASN A 682 6.19 2.58 -27.07
CA ASN A 682 6.23 1.15 -27.41
C ASN A 682 4.80 0.59 -27.57
N THR A 683 4.50 -0.01 -28.72
CA THR A 683 3.18 -0.59 -29.03
C THR A 683 3.00 -2.04 -28.53
N SER A 684 3.96 -2.57 -27.78
CA SER A 684 3.99 -3.98 -27.33
C SER A 684 4.98 -4.20 -26.18
N ILE A 685 4.77 -5.29 -25.43
CA ILE A 685 5.66 -5.76 -24.36
C ILE A 685 6.18 -7.17 -24.66
N ASP A 686 7.27 -7.60 -24.02
CA ASP A 686 7.76 -8.98 -24.15
C ASP A 686 6.97 -9.91 -23.21
N SER A 687 6.93 -9.56 -21.92
CA SER A 687 6.29 -10.35 -20.87
C SER A 687 6.00 -9.55 -19.60
N VAL A 688 5.18 -10.11 -18.72
CA VAL A 688 5.09 -9.67 -17.32
C VAL A 688 5.23 -10.89 -16.39
N ALA A 689 6.12 -10.80 -15.41
CA ALA A 689 6.26 -11.78 -14.35
C ALA A 689 5.52 -11.31 -13.09
N VAL A 690 4.69 -12.17 -12.51
CA VAL A 690 3.95 -11.90 -11.27
C VAL A 690 4.44 -12.85 -10.19
N TRP A 691 4.99 -12.28 -9.12
CA TRP A 691 5.32 -13.00 -7.90
C TRP A 691 4.21 -12.80 -6.88
N TRP A 692 3.59 -13.88 -6.44
CA TRP A 692 2.48 -13.85 -5.48
C TRP A 692 2.97 -13.91 -4.03
N PRO A 693 2.16 -13.45 -3.05
CA PRO A 693 2.54 -13.44 -1.64
C PRO A 693 2.77 -14.82 -0.99
N ASP A 694 2.43 -15.91 -1.67
CA ASP A 694 2.73 -17.29 -1.26
C ASP A 694 4.06 -17.83 -1.84
N GLY A 695 4.79 -17.00 -2.59
CA GLY A 695 6.03 -17.37 -3.28
C GLY A 695 5.82 -17.87 -4.72
N THR A 696 4.58 -18.10 -5.17
CA THR A 696 4.30 -18.59 -6.52
C THR A 696 4.72 -17.56 -7.57
N ARG A 697 5.50 -17.97 -8.56
CA ARG A 697 5.84 -17.13 -9.72
C ARG A 697 5.02 -17.55 -10.94
N MET A 698 4.41 -16.58 -11.60
CA MET A 698 3.70 -16.72 -12.88
C MET A 698 4.31 -15.79 -13.91
N THR A 699 4.19 -16.10 -15.20
CA THR A 699 4.71 -15.23 -16.29
C THR A 699 3.76 -15.29 -17.48
N TYR A 700 3.44 -14.13 -18.02
CA TYR A 700 2.46 -13.93 -19.09
C TYR A 700 3.14 -13.25 -20.28
N THR A 701 2.76 -13.63 -21.50
CA THR A 701 3.33 -13.13 -22.77
C THR A 701 2.21 -12.84 -23.76
N GLY A 702 2.50 -12.15 -24.87
CA GLY A 702 1.50 -11.90 -25.93
C GLY A 702 0.35 -10.98 -25.51
N LEU A 703 0.53 -10.22 -24.42
CA LEU A 703 -0.47 -9.28 -23.91
C LEU A 703 -0.49 -8.04 -24.80
N ALA A 704 -1.68 -7.69 -25.29
CA ALA A 704 -1.91 -6.42 -25.96
C ALA A 704 -1.93 -5.26 -24.95
N VAL A 705 -1.44 -4.12 -25.40
CA VAL A 705 -1.32 -2.86 -24.64
C VAL A 705 -2.63 -2.05 -24.70
N ASP A 706 -2.63 -0.88 -24.09
CA ASP A 706 -3.71 0.09 -23.97
C ASP A 706 -4.99 -0.52 -23.35
N ARG A 707 -4.80 -1.29 -22.27
CA ARG A 707 -5.88 -1.97 -21.56
C ARG A 707 -5.50 -2.43 -20.15
N TYR A 708 -6.54 -2.73 -19.38
CA TYR A 708 -6.47 -3.49 -18.14
C TYR A 708 -6.48 -5.00 -18.38
N TRP A 709 -5.73 -5.71 -17.55
CA TRP A 709 -5.68 -7.18 -17.47
C TRP A 709 -5.98 -7.65 -16.05
N THR A 710 -6.96 -8.52 -15.87
CA THR A 710 -7.21 -9.17 -14.57
C THR A 710 -6.36 -10.42 -14.44
N VAL A 711 -5.45 -10.50 -13.46
CA VAL A 711 -4.65 -11.70 -13.18
C VAL A 711 -5.09 -12.40 -11.90
N ILE A 712 -5.20 -13.73 -11.94
CA ILE A 712 -5.73 -14.53 -10.83
C ILE A 712 -4.66 -15.49 -10.32
N GLN A 713 -4.42 -15.48 -9.02
CA GLN A 713 -3.45 -16.35 -8.36
C GLN A 713 -3.79 -17.83 -8.61
N GLY A 714 -2.85 -18.58 -9.17
CA GLY A 714 -3.03 -20.01 -9.49
C GLY A 714 -3.74 -20.32 -10.82
N SER A 715 -3.96 -19.33 -11.71
CA SER A 715 -4.56 -19.59 -13.03
C SER A 715 -3.54 -20.08 -14.06
N GLU A 716 -3.68 -21.31 -14.57
CA GLU A 716 -2.74 -21.85 -15.57
C GLU A 716 -2.87 -21.15 -16.94
N ASN A 717 -1.72 -20.83 -17.56
CA ASN A 717 -1.64 -20.42 -18.95
C ASN A 717 -2.10 -21.59 -19.85
N PRO A 718 -3.00 -21.39 -20.81
CA PRO A 718 -3.47 -22.47 -21.66
C PRO A 718 -2.37 -22.96 -22.62
N SER A 719 -2.40 -24.23 -23.02
CA SER A 719 -1.45 -24.76 -24.00
C SER A 719 -1.84 -24.39 -25.44
N ALA A 720 -0.88 -24.41 -26.37
CA ALA A 720 -1.17 -24.21 -27.80
C ALA A 720 -2.01 -25.38 -28.37
N PRO A 721 -3.06 -25.12 -29.16
CA PRO A 721 -3.87 -26.16 -29.78
C PRO A 721 -3.20 -26.75 -31.04
N THR A 722 -3.54 -28.00 -31.39
CA THR A 722 -3.04 -28.67 -32.60
C THR A 722 -4.12 -28.71 -33.67
N LEU A 723 -3.81 -28.23 -34.88
CA LEU A 723 -4.78 -28.18 -35.99
C LEU A 723 -5.07 -29.58 -36.55
N THR A 724 -6.34 -29.90 -36.84
CA THR A 724 -6.75 -31.24 -37.28
C THR A 724 -7.39 -31.28 -38.68
N ALA A 725 -8.26 -30.32 -39.03
CA ALA A 725 -8.79 -30.21 -40.39
C ALA A 725 -9.07 -28.74 -40.80
N PRO A 726 -8.97 -28.37 -42.09
CA PRO A 726 -8.45 -29.16 -43.22
C PRO A 726 -6.99 -29.60 -43.01
N ALA A 727 -6.64 -30.76 -43.57
CA ALA A 727 -5.27 -31.26 -43.53
C ALA A 727 -4.31 -30.26 -44.21
N ASN A 728 -3.08 -30.16 -43.70
CA ASN A 728 -2.10 -29.23 -44.24
C ASN A 728 -1.79 -29.54 -45.72
N ALA A 729 -1.81 -28.51 -46.56
CA ALA A 729 -1.71 -28.55 -48.02
C ALA A 729 -2.84 -29.28 -48.77
N ALA A 730 -4.02 -29.47 -48.16
CA ALA A 730 -5.18 -30.02 -48.86
C ALA A 730 -5.59 -29.17 -50.09
N THR A 731 -6.00 -29.82 -51.18
CA THR A 731 -6.45 -29.18 -52.43
C THR A 731 -7.86 -29.63 -52.81
N GLY A 732 -8.56 -28.83 -53.62
CA GLY A 732 -9.97 -29.11 -53.97
C GLY A 732 -10.95 -28.95 -52.80
N VAL A 733 -10.54 -28.26 -51.72
CA VAL A 733 -11.38 -28.01 -50.55
C VAL A 733 -12.60 -27.19 -50.95
N ALA A 734 -13.77 -27.53 -50.40
CA ALA A 734 -15.00 -26.77 -50.65
C ALA A 734 -14.82 -25.31 -50.18
N GLN A 735 -15.43 -24.39 -50.92
CA GLN A 735 -15.38 -22.94 -50.62
C GLN A 735 -16.05 -22.60 -49.28
N THR A 736 -16.92 -23.47 -48.78
CA THR A 736 -17.48 -23.45 -47.42
C THR A 736 -17.10 -24.71 -46.66
N GLY A 737 -16.69 -24.60 -45.40
CA GLY A 737 -16.29 -25.74 -44.59
C GLY A 737 -16.04 -25.38 -43.12
N THR A 738 -15.38 -26.28 -42.39
CA THR A 738 -15.08 -26.09 -40.95
C THR A 738 -13.59 -26.33 -40.69
N LEU A 739 -12.96 -25.39 -39.97
CA LEU A 739 -11.66 -25.55 -39.34
C LEU A 739 -11.83 -26.29 -38.00
N THR A 740 -11.01 -27.28 -37.69
CA THR A 740 -11.04 -28.03 -36.41
C THR A 740 -9.65 -28.20 -35.82
N TRP A 741 -9.57 -28.28 -34.48
CA TRP A 741 -8.32 -28.47 -33.73
C TRP A 741 -8.55 -29.34 -32.48
N SER A 742 -7.47 -29.74 -31.80
CA SER A 742 -7.52 -30.37 -30.48
C SER A 742 -7.58 -29.32 -29.37
N ALA A 743 -8.23 -29.64 -28.25
CA ALA A 743 -8.29 -28.72 -27.11
C ALA A 743 -6.90 -28.48 -26.49
N GLY A 744 -6.62 -27.23 -26.10
CA GLY A 744 -5.47 -26.90 -25.26
C GLY A 744 -5.79 -27.19 -23.80
N ALA A 745 -4.81 -27.67 -23.03
CA ALA A 745 -4.95 -27.78 -21.57
C ALA A 745 -5.24 -26.39 -20.97
N GLY A 746 -6.17 -26.31 -20.02
CA GLY A 746 -6.61 -25.06 -19.39
C GLY A 746 -7.45 -24.11 -20.26
N ALA A 747 -7.74 -24.44 -21.53
CA ALA A 747 -8.43 -23.54 -22.44
C ALA A 747 -9.96 -23.46 -22.20
N THR A 748 -10.51 -22.24 -22.19
CA THR A 748 -11.95 -21.96 -22.12
C THR A 748 -12.52 -21.35 -23.42
N SER A 749 -11.67 -20.88 -24.33
CA SER A 749 -12.03 -20.48 -25.71
C SER A 749 -10.78 -20.46 -26.60
N TYR A 750 -10.88 -19.99 -27.86
CA TYR A 750 -9.80 -19.99 -28.85
C TYR A 750 -9.87 -18.77 -29.78
N ARG A 751 -8.72 -18.26 -30.24
CA ARG A 751 -8.60 -17.25 -31.31
C ARG A 751 -8.24 -17.95 -32.62
N VAL A 752 -9.01 -17.73 -33.67
CA VAL A 752 -8.84 -18.33 -35.01
C VAL A 752 -8.47 -17.26 -36.04
N GLN A 753 -7.42 -17.48 -36.82
CA GLN A 753 -7.00 -16.59 -37.90
C GLN A 753 -6.87 -17.34 -39.23
N VAL A 754 -7.35 -16.72 -40.33
CA VAL A 754 -7.15 -17.17 -41.72
C VAL A 754 -6.64 -16.00 -42.56
N SER A 755 -5.66 -16.25 -43.40
CA SER A 755 -4.90 -15.27 -44.17
C SER A 755 -4.57 -15.80 -45.57
N LEU A 756 -4.27 -14.91 -46.53
CA LEU A 756 -3.64 -15.28 -47.80
C LEU A 756 -2.10 -15.38 -47.69
N ASP A 757 -1.55 -14.87 -46.59
CA ASP A 757 -0.12 -14.78 -46.29
C ASP A 757 0.22 -15.58 -45.02
N GLN A 758 1.30 -16.38 -45.09
CA GLN A 758 1.78 -17.26 -44.02
C GLN A 758 2.31 -16.50 -42.78
N THR A 759 2.64 -15.21 -42.91
CA THR A 759 3.28 -14.39 -41.87
C THR A 759 2.30 -13.71 -40.90
N PHE A 760 1.06 -13.47 -41.33
CA PHE A 760 0.01 -12.80 -40.54
C PHE A 760 0.41 -11.41 -39.96
N GLY A 761 1.08 -10.58 -40.75
CA GLY A 761 1.48 -9.21 -40.35
C GLY A 761 0.31 -8.26 -40.10
N ASN A 762 0.53 -7.24 -39.25
CA ASN A 762 -0.49 -6.27 -38.82
C ASN A 762 -1.05 -5.36 -39.93
N ASP A 763 -0.40 -5.31 -41.09
CA ASP A 763 -0.80 -4.52 -42.27
C ASP A 763 -1.63 -5.32 -43.29
N LYS A 764 -1.97 -6.59 -42.99
CA LYS A 764 -2.63 -7.51 -43.93
C LYS A 764 -4.11 -7.76 -43.60
N LEU A 765 -4.93 -7.83 -44.64
CA LEU A 765 -6.34 -8.24 -44.54
C LEU A 765 -6.44 -9.74 -44.19
N LEU A 766 -6.85 -10.03 -42.96
CA LEU A 766 -7.22 -11.37 -42.52
C LEU A 766 -8.60 -11.75 -43.09
N ALA A 767 -8.69 -12.90 -43.75
CA ALA A 767 -9.96 -13.45 -44.24
C ALA A 767 -10.86 -13.91 -43.07
N VAL A 768 -10.26 -14.28 -41.93
CA VAL A 768 -10.94 -14.57 -40.66
C VAL A 768 -10.07 -14.07 -39.51
N ASN A 769 -10.68 -13.41 -38.51
CA ASN A 769 -10.07 -13.14 -37.21
C ASN A 769 -11.16 -13.19 -36.11
N ALA A 770 -11.39 -14.38 -35.55
CA ALA A 770 -12.57 -14.66 -34.73
C ALA A 770 -12.23 -15.37 -33.41
N THR A 771 -13.18 -15.36 -32.46
CA THR A 771 -13.09 -16.15 -31.23
C THR A 771 -14.10 -17.31 -31.31
N ALA A 772 -13.66 -18.52 -30.96
CA ALA A 772 -14.49 -19.72 -30.87
C ALA A 772 -14.51 -20.25 -29.43
N THR A 773 -15.66 -20.69 -28.93
CA THR A 773 -15.80 -21.29 -27.58
C THR A 773 -15.56 -22.79 -27.54
N GLY A 774 -15.67 -23.47 -28.69
CA GLY A 774 -15.31 -24.87 -28.89
C GLY A 774 -14.10 -25.02 -29.82
N THR A 775 -13.75 -26.26 -30.16
CA THR A 775 -12.57 -26.59 -30.97
C THR A 775 -12.81 -26.62 -32.49
N SER A 776 -13.74 -25.77 -32.97
CA SER A 776 -14.07 -25.66 -34.39
C SER A 776 -14.57 -24.27 -34.80
N TYR A 777 -14.45 -23.94 -36.09
CA TYR A 777 -14.91 -22.67 -36.67
C TYR A 777 -15.32 -22.83 -38.14
N ALA A 778 -16.53 -22.39 -38.51
CA ALA A 778 -17.04 -22.47 -39.88
C ALA A 778 -16.53 -21.31 -40.75
N PHE A 779 -16.16 -21.57 -42.01
CA PHE A 779 -15.60 -20.59 -42.95
C PHE A 779 -16.34 -20.56 -44.30
N SER A 780 -16.20 -19.43 -44.99
CA SER A 780 -16.57 -19.25 -46.41
C SER A 780 -15.45 -18.44 -47.10
N LEU A 781 -14.90 -18.95 -48.19
CA LEU A 781 -13.65 -18.51 -48.82
C LEU A 781 -13.70 -18.64 -50.36
N GLY A 782 -12.79 -17.97 -51.07
CA GLY A 782 -12.79 -17.88 -52.53
C GLY A 782 -12.43 -19.17 -53.28
N ALA A 783 -12.88 -19.28 -54.53
CA ALA A 783 -12.57 -20.37 -55.48
C ALA A 783 -11.11 -20.39 -55.94
N ALA A 784 -10.58 -21.56 -56.33
CA ALA A 784 -9.20 -21.77 -56.80
C ALA A 784 -8.08 -21.07 -55.97
N THR A 785 -8.31 -20.79 -54.68
CA THR A 785 -7.48 -19.89 -53.86
C THR A 785 -6.85 -20.64 -52.69
N LYS A 786 -5.57 -20.35 -52.41
CA LYS A 786 -4.80 -20.92 -51.30
C LYS A 786 -4.89 -20.03 -50.06
N TYR A 787 -5.15 -20.62 -48.90
CA TYR A 787 -5.26 -19.93 -47.61
C TYR A 787 -4.36 -20.55 -46.54
N TYR A 788 -3.86 -19.73 -45.63
CA TYR A 788 -3.07 -20.09 -44.45
C TYR A 788 -3.89 -19.83 -43.18
N TRP A 789 -3.78 -20.68 -42.16
CA TRP A 789 -4.54 -20.53 -40.92
C TRP A 789 -3.81 -21.03 -39.67
N ARG A 790 -4.16 -20.45 -38.52
CA ARG A 790 -3.60 -20.76 -37.19
C ARG A 790 -4.60 -20.48 -36.07
N VAL A 791 -4.42 -21.15 -34.93
CA VAL A 791 -5.32 -21.03 -33.76
C VAL A 791 -4.51 -20.90 -32.46
N ALA A 792 -4.93 -20.02 -31.55
CA ALA A 792 -4.39 -19.92 -30.18
C ALA A 792 -5.50 -20.24 -29.17
N ALA A 793 -5.15 -20.81 -28.02
CA ALA A 793 -6.10 -21.07 -26.93
C ALA A 793 -6.25 -19.83 -26.03
N ILE A 794 -7.38 -19.69 -25.37
CA ILE A 794 -7.72 -18.59 -24.47
C ILE A 794 -8.19 -19.15 -23.12
N ASN A 795 -7.69 -18.60 -22.01
CA ASN A 795 -8.25 -18.80 -20.68
C ASN A 795 -8.32 -17.47 -19.94
N GLY A 796 -9.48 -17.05 -19.40
CA GLY A 796 -9.59 -15.81 -18.61
C GLY A 796 -9.15 -14.51 -19.32
N GLY A 797 -9.01 -14.54 -20.65
CA GLY A 797 -8.41 -13.46 -21.47
C GLY A 797 -6.97 -13.74 -21.93
N PHE A 798 -6.21 -14.58 -21.21
CA PHE A 798 -4.84 -14.97 -21.57
C PHE A 798 -4.83 -15.84 -22.84
N MET A 799 -3.94 -15.53 -23.78
CA MET A 799 -3.75 -16.31 -25.00
C MET A 799 -2.48 -17.16 -24.94
N SER A 800 -2.57 -18.41 -25.41
CA SER A 800 -1.39 -19.24 -25.67
C SER A 800 -0.69 -18.81 -26.98
N PRO A 801 0.55 -19.25 -27.22
CA PRO A 801 1.16 -19.15 -28.55
C PRO A 801 0.24 -19.78 -29.61
N TYR A 802 0.18 -19.17 -30.80
CA TYR A 802 -0.53 -19.77 -31.92
C TYR A 802 0.07 -21.13 -32.29
N SER A 803 -0.80 -22.03 -32.75
CA SER A 803 -0.44 -23.28 -33.40
C SER A 803 0.56 -23.07 -34.54
N ALA A 804 1.25 -24.14 -34.94
CA ALA A 804 1.90 -24.18 -36.24
C ALA A 804 0.90 -23.82 -37.35
N VAL A 805 1.36 -23.09 -38.37
CA VAL A 805 0.52 -22.62 -39.48
C VAL A 805 0.22 -23.78 -40.43
N SER A 806 -1.06 -23.97 -40.76
CA SER A 806 -1.54 -24.93 -41.78
C SER A 806 -2.09 -24.17 -43.01
N ASN A 807 -2.26 -24.85 -44.15
CA ASN A 807 -2.76 -24.24 -45.39
C ASN A 807 -3.63 -25.18 -46.24
N PHE A 808 -4.48 -24.65 -47.13
CA PHE A 808 -5.30 -25.43 -48.09
C PHE A 808 -5.74 -24.62 -49.32
N THR A 809 -6.28 -25.27 -50.38
CA THR A 809 -6.68 -24.68 -51.68
C THR A 809 -8.04 -25.19 -52.18
N THR A 810 -8.84 -24.36 -52.87
CA THR A 810 -10.23 -24.64 -53.35
C THR A 810 -10.34 -24.97 -54.88
N ALA A 811 -11.54 -25.30 -55.43
CA ALA A 811 -11.75 -25.98 -56.78
C ALA A 811 -12.27 -25.11 -57.99
N GLY A 812 -12.39 -25.69 -59.23
CA GLY A 812 -12.67 -25.06 -60.59
C GLY A 812 -13.59 -25.84 -61.62
N ALA A 813 -13.64 -25.53 -62.97
CA ALA A 813 -14.94 -25.44 -63.75
C ALA A 813 -15.07 -25.54 -65.40
N ALA A 814 -16.19 -26.05 -66.10
CA ALA A 814 -16.62 -26.12 -67.60
C ALA A 814 -18.16 -25.78 -68.19
N ALA A 815 -18.53 -25.43 -69.50
CA ALA A 815 -19.58 -24.49 -70.26
C ALA A 815 -21.21 -24.61 -70.50
N VAL A 816 -22.02 -23.49 -70.78
CA VAL A 816 -23.57 -23.36 -70.97
C VAL A 816 -24.18 -22.53 -72.17
N THR A 817 -25.54 -22.54 -72.32
CA THR A 817 -26.52 -21.73 -73.14
C THR A 817 -27.43 -20.67 -72.38
N VAL A 818 -28.25 -19.85 -73.08
CA VAL A 818 -29.06 -18.72 -72.50
C VAL A 818 -30.51 -19.11 -72.06
N PRO A 819 -31.08 -18.59 -70.94
CA PRO A 819 -32.39 -18.99 -70.40
C PRO A 819 -33.56 -18.03 -70.76
N ALA A 820 -34.78 -18.58 -70.78
CA ALA A 820 -36.01 -17.86 -71.13
C ALA A 820 -36.79 -17.36 -69.89
N LEU A 821 -37.35 -16.15 -69.94
CA LEU A 821 -38.08 -15.53 -68.80
C LEU A 821 -39.57 -15.93 -68.74
N SER A 822 -40.08 -16.21 -67.54
CA SER A 822 -41.46 -16.67 -67.31
C SER A 822 -42.31 -15.70 -66.46
N SER A 823 -41.91 -15.40 -65.22
CA SER A 823 -42.68 -14.58 -64.26
C SER A 823 -41.76 -13.65 -63.46
N PRO A 824 -42.19 -12.43 -63.06
CA PRO A 824 -43.46 -11.77 -63.37
C PRO A 824 -43.62 -11.48 -64.87
N ALA A 825 -44.85 -11.15 -65.28
CA ALA A 825 -45.10 -10.51 -66.57
C ALA A 825 -44.34 -9.19 -66.67
N ASP A 826 -44.01 -8.74 -67.89
CA ASP A 826 -43.39 -7.42 -68.04
C ASP A 826 -44.36 -6.30 -67.63
N ALA A 827 -43.81 -5.27 -67.00
CA ALA A 827 -44.49 -4.12 -66.41
C ALA A 827 -45.52 -4.42 -65.31
N ALA A 828 -45.45 -5.57 -64.62
CA ALA A 828 -46.33 -5.89 -63.50
C ALA A 828 -46.22 -4.87 -62.34
N THR A 829 -47.34 -4.41 -61.78
CA THR A 829 -47.36 -3.42 -60.67
C THR A 829 -47.70 -4.04 -59.32
N ASP A 830 -47.48 -3.27 -58.24
CA ASP A 830 -47.87 -3.59 -56.86
C ASP A 830 -47.38 -4.96 -56.36
N GLN A 831 -46.23 -5.40 -56.87
CA GLN A 831 -45.61 -6.64 -56.47
C GLN A 831 -45.15 -6.56 -55.00
N PRO A 832 -45.17 -7.67 -54.25
CA PRO A 832 -44.62 -7.71 -52.90
C PRO A 832 -43.11 -7.45 -52.92
N ALA A 833 -42.56 -6.93 -51.82
CA ALA A 833 -41.12 -6.73 -51.67
C ALA A 833 -40.32 -8.04 -51.75
N SER A 834 -40.96 -9.17 -51.41
CA SER A 834 -40.44 -10.52 -51.63
C SER A 834 -41.10 -11.15 -52.86
N LEU A 835 -40.50 -10.96 -54.05
CA LEU A 835 -41.05 -11.44 -55.32
C LEU A 835 -40.21 -12.59 -55.91
N THR A 836 -40.86 -13.67 -56.35
CA THR A 836 -40.17 -14.78 -57.04
C THR A 836 -40.17 -14.59 -58.55
N LEU A 837 -39.00 -14.22 -59.09
CA LEU A 837 -38.69 -14.28 -60.52
C LEU A 837 -38.58 -15.75 -60.96
N ARG A 838 -39.03 -16.09 -62.18
CA ARG A 838 -39.04 -17.46 -62.71
C ARG A 838 -38.60 -17.52 -64.17
N ILE A 839 -37.85 -18.58 -64.52
CA ILE A 839 -37.29 -18.83 -65.86
C ILE A 839 -37.54 -20.28 -66.30
N GLY A 840 -37.30 -20.58 -67.58
CA GLY A 840 -37.18 -21.96 -68.07
C GLY A 840 -35.81 -22.56 -67.80
N LYS A 841 -35.74 -23.88 -67.58
CA LYS A 841 -34.48 -24.63 -67.39
C LYS A 841 -33.71 -24.72 -68.72
N THR A 842 -32.42 -24.39 -68.71
CA THR A 842 -31.50 -24.65 -69.84
C THR A 842 -30.70 -25.92 -69.61
N ALA A 843 -30.39 -26.63 -70.70
CA ALA A 843 -29.43 -27.73 -70.66
C ALA A 843 -28.04 -27.24 -70.22
N ASP A 844 -27.32 -28.11 -69.52
CA ASP A 844 -25.93 -27.95 -69.07
C ASP A 844 -25.64 -26.77 -68.11
N ALA A 845 -26.65 -25.98 -67.74
CA ALA A 845 -26.51 -24.95 -66.70
C ALA A 845 -26.36 -25.57 -65.31
N SER A 846 -25.21 -25.33 -64.66
CA SER A 846 -25.04 -25.57 -63.23
C SER A 846 -25.65 -24.44 -62.39
N ARG A 847 -25.74 -23.22 -62.96
CA ARG A 847 -26.42 -22.07 -62.37
C ARG A 847 -26.91 -21.05 -63.41
N TYR A 848 -27.60 -20.04 -62.91
CA TYR A 848 -28.13 -18.90 -63.63
C TYR A 848 -27.59 -17.64 -62.96
N GLN A 849 -27.10 -16.66 -63.72
CA GLN A 849 -26.81 -15.33 -63.20
C GLN A 849 -27.97 -14.40 -63.53
N TRP A 850 -28.59 -13.87 -62.49
CA TRP A 850 -29.71 -12.96 -62.55
C TRP A 850 -29.19 -11.55 -62.28
N GLN A 851 -29.66 -10.57 -63.05
CA GLN A 851 -29.41 -9.17 -62.78
C GLN A 851 -30.74 -8.47 -62.57
N ILE A 852 -30.81 -7.66 -61.52
CA ILE A 852 -31.90 -6.74 -61.23
C ILE A 852 -31.30 -5.34 -61.16
N SER A 853 -31.98 -4.33 -61.71
CA SER A 853 -31.55 -2.94 -61.73
C SER A 853 -32.75 -2.00 -61.57
N VAL A 854 -32.53 -0.80 -61.05
CA VAL A 854 -33.52 0.29 -61.09
C VAL A 854 -33.49 1.06 -62.43
N LEU A 855 -32.53 0.75 -63.31
CA LEU A 855 -32.34 1.38 -64.63
C LEU A 855 -32.53 0.32 -65.72
N SER A 856 -33.26 0.67 -66.79
CA SER A 856 -33.46 -0.22 -67.95
C SER A 856 -32.17 -0.58 -68.68
N THR A 857 -31.13 0.24 -68.55
CA THR A 857 -29.79 0.03 -69.13
C THR A 857 -28.93 -0.96 -68.37
N PHE A 858 -29.30 -1.33 -67.13
CA PHE A 858 -28.47 -2.11 -66.20
C PHE A 858 -27.09 -1.48 -65.91
N ALA A 859 -26.93 -0.16 -66.12
CA ALA A 859 -25.68 0.56 -65.86
C ALA A 859 -25.28 0.55 -64.37
N THR A 860 -26.27 0.46 -63.48
CA THR A 860 -26.08 0.23 -62.03
C THR A 860 -27.01 -0.90 -61.62
N LEU A 861 -26.47 -1.98 -61.06
CA LEU A 861 -27.25 -3.14 -60.63
C LEU A 861 -27.77 -2.91 -59.20
N TYR A 862 -29.03 -3.30 -58.98
CA TYR A 862 -29.64 -3.38 -57.66
C TYR A 862 -29.30 -4.70 -56.97
N ALA A 863 -29.32 -5.81 -57.72
CA ALA A 863 -28.86 -7.12 -57.27
C ALA A 863 -28.30 -7.92 -58.46
N SER A 864 -27.38 -8.85 -58.19
CA SER A 864 -26.71 -9.65 -59.21
C SER A 864 -26.43 -11.07 -58.70
N GLU A 865 -27.50 -11.85 -58.56
CA GLU A 865 -27.48 -13.17 -57.91
C GLU A 865 -27.03 -14.30 -58.84
N SER A 866 -26.59 -15.42 -58.27
CA SER A 866 -26.41 -16.65 -59.05
C SER A 866 -26.92 -17.91 -58.35
N THR A 867 -27.85 -18.64 -58.97
CA THR A 867 -28.57 -19.78 -58.37
C THR A 867 -28.59 -20.99 -59.30
N ALA A 868 -28.58 -22.21 -58.76
CA ALA A 868 -28.88 -23.42 -59.54
C ALA A 868 -30.36 -23.49 -59.98
N ASP A 869 -31.24 -22.85 -59.20
CA ASP A 869 -32.68 -22.88 -59.39
C ASP A 869 -33.15 -22.02 -60.57
N THR A 870 -34.22 -22.49 -61.21
CA THR A 870 -34.98 -21.76 -62.24
C THR A 870 -35.90 -20.67 -61.67
N THR A 871 -35.75 -20.35 -60.39
CA THR A 871 -36.48 -19.31 -59.69
C THR A 871 -35.54 -18.53 -58.79
N LEU A 872 -35.68 -17.21 -58.74
CA LEU A 872 -34.99 -16.35 -57.79
C LEU A 872 -36.01 -15.51 -57.03
N THR A 873 -36.11 -15.72 -55.72
CA THR A 873 -36.85 -14.80 -54.85
C THR A 873 -35.96 -13.61 -54.50
N VAL A 874 -36.33 -12.42 -54.95
CA VAL A 874 -35.63 -11.16 -54.69
C VAL A 874 -36.32 -10.37 -53.60
N GLN A 875 -35.51 -9.75 -52.73
CA GLN A 875 -35.95 -8.73 -51.78
C GLN A 875 -35.68 -7.34 -52.38
N VAL A 876 -36.74 -6.62 -52.71
CA VAL A 876 -36.73 -5.36 -53.47
C VAL A 876 -37.40 -4.26 -52.66
N VAL A 877 -36.84 -3.05 -52.68
CA VAL A 877 -37.35 -1.91 -51.90
C VAL A 877 -38.74 -1.49 -52.40
N GLY A 878 -39.68 -1.37 -51.48
CA GLY A 878 -41.03 -0.92 -51.77
C GLY A 878 -41.11 0.50 -52.36
N GLY A 879 -42.04 0.71 -53.29
CA GLY A 879 -42.24 1.99 -53.99
C GLY A 879 -41.36 2.22 -55.22
N GLN A 880 -40.45 1.28 -55.54
CA GLN A 880 -39.47 1.42 -56.62
C GLN A 880 -39.84 0.57 -57.87
N LYS A 881 -39.47 1.05 -59.06
CA LYS A 881 -39.49 0.27 -60.31
C LYS A 881 -38.16 -0.46 -60.52
N TYR A 882 -38.25 -1.73 -60.93
CA TYR A 882 -37.11 -2.58 -61.24
C TYR A 882 -37.20 -3.16 -62.65
N PHE A 883 -36.03 -3.51 -63.18
CA PHE A 883 -35.80 -4.25 -64.42
C PHE A 883 -34.96 -5.48 -64.08
N TRP A 884 -35.23 -6.63 -64.72
CA TRP A 884 -34.49 -7.86 -64.48
C TRP A 884 -34.23 -8.66 -65.76
N ARG A 885 -33.10 -9.37 -65.79
CA ARG A 885 -32.64 -10.25 -66.88
C ARG A 885 -31.80 -11.40 -66.33
N VAL A 886 -31.64 -12.49 -67.09
CA VAL A 886 -30.91 -13.70 -66.62
C VAL A 886 -29.97 -14.26 -67.69
N ARG A 887 -28.93 -14.98 -67.31
CA ARG A 887 -28.09 -15.79 -68.21
C ARG A 887 -27.75 -17.15 -67.60
N GLY A 888 -27.55 -18.16 -68.44
CA GLY A 888 -27.10 -19.49 -68.00
C GLY A 888 -25.60 -19.48 -67.83
N VAL A 889 -25.12 -20.07 -66.74
CA VAL A 889 -23.72 -20.07 -66.33
C VAL A 889 -23.38 -21.42 -65.72
N ASN A 890 -22.25 -21.94 -66.11
CA ASN A 890 -21.60 -23.00 -65.37
C ASN A 890 -20.14 -22.57 -65.38
N ASP A 891 -19.30 -23.42 -65.89
CA ASP A 891 -18.05 -23.60 -65.27
C ASP A 891 -16.93 -23.19 -66.30
N LEU A 892 -17.12 -23.21 -67.66
CA LEU A 892 -16.19 -22.61 -68.68
C LEU A 892 -16.64 -21.19 -69.06
N GLY A 893 -17.86 -20.78 -68.73
CA GLY A 893 -18.41 -19.54 -69.27
C GLY A 893 -19.85 -19.25 -68.89
N ALA A 894 -20.16 -17.95 -68.98
CA ALA A 894 -21.49 -17.40 -68.83
C ALA A 894 -22.00 -16.92 -70.19
N THR A 895 -23.29 -17.08 -70.44
CA THR A 895 -23.89 -16.73 -71.73
C THR A 895 -24.25 -15.24 -71.84
N ALA A 896 -24.90 -14.84 -72.94
CA ALA A 896 -25.53 -13.54 -73.03
C ALA A 896 -26.70 -13.43 -72.03
N TYR A 897 -27.02 -12.22 -71.58
CA TYR A 897 -28.25 -12.01 -70.79
C TYR A 897 -29.48 -12.03 -71.70
N SER A 898 -30.59 -12.55 -71.16
CA SER A 898 -31.92 -12.47 -71.74
C SER A 898 -32.33 -11.02 -72.02
N ALA A 899 -33.36 -10.83 -72.86
CA ALA A 899 -34.13 -9.59 -72.84
C ALA A 899 -34.61 -9.28 -71.42
N ALA A 900 -34.69 -8.00 -71.07
CA ALA A 900 -35.10 -7.56 -69.75
C ALA A 900 -36.63 -7.44 -69.63
N ARG A 901 -37.16 -7.72 -68.44
CA ARG A 901 -38.54 -7.40 -68.04
C ARG A 901 -38.52 -6.42 -66.86
N SER A 902 -39.65 -5.80 -66.56
CA SER A 902 -39.79 -4.81 -65.50
C SER A 902 -40.98 -5.09 -64.56
N PHE A 903 -40.94 -4.54 -63.34
CA PHE A 903 -42.06 -4.55 -62.39
C PHE A 903 -41.94 -3.39 -61.37
N THR A 904 -43.02 -3.03 -60.68
CA THR A 904 -43.02 -2.09 -59.54
C THR A 904 -43.46 -2.76 -58.25
N VAL A 905 -42.94 -2.27 -57.11
CA VAL A 905 -43.12 -2.87 -55.78
C VAL A 905 -44.00 -1.99 -54.90
N MET A 906 -44.89 -2.58 -54.10
CA MET A 906 -45.73 -1.88 -53.12
C MET A 906 -44.90 -1.11 -52.08
N LEU A 907 -45.35 0.05 -51.61
CA LEU A 907 -44.62 0.87 -50.62
C LEU A 907 -44.70 0.29 -49.19
N HIS A 908 -43.55 0.23 -48.50
CA HIS A 908 -43.44 -0.27 -47.12
C HIS A 908 -44.07 0.69 -46.08
N PRO A 909 -44.29 0.26 -44.82
CA PRO A 909 -44.84 1.13 -43.77
C PRO A 909 -43.85 2.19 -43.27
N ALA A 910 -44.38 3.24 -42.64
CA ALA A 910 -43.58 4.19 -41.86
C ALA A 910 -43.12 3.58 -40.52
N ARG A 911 -42.10 4.16 -39.87
CA ARG A 911 -41.65 3.69 -38.55
C ARG A 911 -42.71 3.97 -37.48
N ALA A 912 -42.91 3.03 -36.55
CA ALA A 912 -43.67 3.27 -35.32
C ALA A 912 -42.91 4.18 -34.34
N THR A 913 -43.58 4.64 -33.28
CA THR A 913 -42.98 5.37 -32.14
C THR A 913 -43.15 4.54 -30.87
N LEU A 914 -42.09 4.36 -30.09
CA LEU A 914 -42.13 3.58 -28.85
C LEU A 914 -42.76 4.39 -27.69
N LEU A 915 -43.57 3.73 -26.86
CA LEU A 915 -44.30 4.36 -25.75
C LEU A 915 -43.91 3.80 -24.38
N ALA A 916 -43.95 2.48 -24.19
CA ALA A 916 -43.65 1.82 -22.92
C ALA A 916 -43.03 0.42 -23.13
N PRO A 917 -42.11 -0.06 -22.26
CA PRO A 917 -41.45 0.67 -21.16
C PRO A 917 -40.63 1.86 -21.66
N SER A 918 -40.59 2.95 -20.90
CA SER A 918 -39.85 4.17 -21.30
C SER A 918 -38.34 3.91 -21.40
N ASN A 919 -37.66 4.69 -22.25
CA ASN A 919 -36.21 4.55 -22.41
C ASN A 919 -35.45 4.75 -21.09
N ASN A 920 -34.49 3.87 -20.83
CA ASN A 920 -33.70 3.76 -19.61
C ASN A 920 -34.50 3.51 -18.32
N ALA A 921 -35.70 2.91 -18.41
CA ALA A 921 -36.46 2.51 -17.22
C ALA A 921 -35.67 1.48 -16.39
N VAL A 922 -35.62 1.65 -15.07
CA VAL A 922 -34.96 0.71 -14.14
C VAL A 922 -35.98 0.01 -13.25
N ASN A 923 -35.60 -1.15 -12.72
CA ASN A 923 -36.43 -1.96 -11.81
C ASN A 923 -37.77 -2.40 -12.42
N VAL A 924 -37.79 -2.69 -13.73
CA VAL A 924 -38.98 -3.21 -14.41
C VAL A 924 -39.29 -4.63 -13.91
N ILE A 925 -40.54 -4.90 -13.54
CA ILE A 925 -40.98 -6.20 -13.02
C ILE A 925 -40.92 -7.23 -14.16
N ALA A 926 -39.94 -8.13 -14.08
CA ALA A 926 -39.59 -9.05 -15.18
C ALA A 926 -40.66 -10.11 -15.48
N ASP A 927 -41.53 -10.39 -14.50
CA ASP A 927 -42.53 -11.44 -14.57
C ASP A 927 -43.61 -11.16 -15.64
N SER A 928 -43.90 -9.87 -15.91
CA SER A 928 -44.86 -9.46 -16.93
C SER A 928 -44.61 -8.02 -17.42
N VAL A 929 -43.92 -7.88 -18.55
CA VAL A 929 -43.60 -6.58 -19.17
C VAL A 929 -44.51 -6.34 -20.38
N THR A 930 -45.20 -5.20 -20.38
CA THR A 930 -46.06 -4.79 -21.51
C THR A 930 -45.32 -3.76 -22.35
N PHE A 931 -45.14 -4.09 -23.62
CA PHE A 931 -44.57 -3.22 -24.65
C PHE A 931 -45.69 -2.53 -25.42
N ALA A 932 -45.51 -1.26 -25.76
CA ALA A 932 -46.51 -0.46 -26.47
C ALA A 932 -45.87 0.55 -27.43
N TRP A 933 -46.48 0.75 -28.60
CA TRP A 933 -46.02 1.66 -29.65
C TRP A 933 -47.18 2.33 -30.39
N SER A 934 -46.92 3.32 -31.24
CA SER A 934 -47.93 4.00 -32.04
C SER A 934 -48.39 3.19 -33.26
N ARG A 935 -49.68 3.31 -33.61
CA ARG A 935 -50.26 2.68 -34.81
C ARG A 935 -49.73 3.32 -36.10
N VAL A 936 -49.30 2.49 -37.04
CA VAL A 936 -48.92 2.87 -38.41
C VAL A 936 -50.06 2.53 -39.37
N SER A 937 -50.45 3.47 -40.24
CA SER A 937 -51.71 3.41 -41.01
C SER A 937 -51.76 2.38 -42.14
N ASN A 938 -50.63 2.05 -42.76
CA ASN A 938 -50.50 1.07 -43.84
C ASN A 938 -49.78 -0.22 -43.41
N ALA A 939 -49.71 -0.48 -42.09
CA ALA A 939 -49.13 -1.69 -41.52
C ALA A 939 -50.20 -2.76 -41.28
N ALA A 940 -49.91 -4.00 -41.67
CA ALA A 940 -50.72 -5.18 -41.39
C ALA A 940 -50.34 -5.86 -40.07
N SER A 941 -49.07 -5.77 -39.67
CA SER A 941 -48.55 -6.32 -38.41
C SER A 941 -47.27 -5.59 -37.97
N TYR A 942 -46.72 -5.99 -36.83
CA TYR A 942 -45.48 -5.48 -36.24
C TYR A 942 -44.61 -6.63 -35.74
N ASN A 943 -43.29 -6.44 -35.77
CA ASN A 943 -42.33 -7.25 -35.04
C ASN A 943 -41.75 -6.42 -33.88
N LEU A 944 -41.97 -6.88 -32.65
CA LEU A 944 -41.27 -6.44 -31.45
C LEU A 944 -40.00 -7.28 -31.29
N GLN A 945 -38.82 -6.65 -31.26
CA GLN A 945 -37.59 -7.29 -30.80
C GLN A 945 -37.27 -6.89 -29.36
N VAL A 946 -36.94 -7.87 -28.53
CA VAL A 946 -36.42 -7.70 -27.16
C VAL A 946 -35.07 -8.43 -27.07
N THR A 947 -34.03 -7.68 -26.75
CA THR A 947 -32.61 -8.08 -26.83
C THR A 947 -31.92 -7.93 -25.49
N THR A 948 -31.30 -9.01 -25.03
CA THR A 948 -30.28 -9.01 -23.96
C THR A 948 -28.88 -9.11 -24.60
N LEU A 949 -27.83 -9.02 -23.80
CA LEU A 949 -26.45 -9.32 -24.25
C LEU A 949 -26.29 -10.78 -24.77
N ALA A 950 -27.17 -11.71 -24.38
CA ALA A 950 -27.05 -13.13 -24.70
C ALA A 950 -28.00 -13.61 -25.80
N SER A 951 -29.12 -12.92 -26.03
CA SER A 951 -30.17 -13.37 -26.97
C SER A 951 -31.06 -12.21 -27.45
N THR A 952 -31.55 -12.32 -28.69
CA THR A 952 -32.62 -11.46 -29.24
C THR A 952 -33.84 -12.32 -29.53
N ASN A 953 -34.96 -12.01 -28.91
CA ASN A 953 -36.26 -12.63 -29.19
C ASN A 953 -37.09 -11.68 -30.04
N THR A 954 -37.78 -12.22 -31.06
CA THR A 954 -38.71 -11.46 -31.91
C THR A 954 -40.12 -11.99 -31.69
N TYR A 955 -41.08 -11.09 -31.50
CA TYR A 955 -42.50 -11.38 -31.28
C TYR A 955 -43.33 -10.63 -32.32
N SER A 956 -44.19 -11.33 -33.05
CA SER A 956 -45.06 -10.73 -34.07
C SER A 956 -46.48 -10.52 -33.53
N THR A 957 -47.10 -9.38 -33.84
CA THR A 957 -48.49 -9.08 -33.46
C THR A 957 -49.17 -8.17 -34.49
N THR A 958 -50.49 -8.18 -34.55
CA THR A 958 -51.30 -7.20 -35.31
C THR A 958 -51.70 -5.99 -34.47
N ASP A 959 -51.56 -6.07 -33.14
CA ASP A 959 -51.86 -4.99 -32.21
C ASP A 959 -50.65 -4.05 -32.02
N THR A 960 -50.91 -2.91 -31.40
CA THR A 960 -49.95 -1.89 -30.96
C THR A 960 -49.35 -2.14 -29.59
N THR A 961 -49.73 -3.26 -28.95
CA THR A 961 -49.17 -3.71 -27.67
C THR A 961 -48.77 -5.19 -27.73
N TYR A 962 -47.82 -5.58 -26.89
CA TYR A 962 -47.45 -6.98 -26.71
C TYR A 962 -46.90 -7.22 -25.30
N LYS A 963 -47.31 -8.31 -24.66
CA LYS A 963 -46.88 -8.66 -23.29
C LYS A 963 -45.92 -9.84 -23.30
N VAL A 964 -44.72 -9.63 -22.75
CA VAL A 964 -43.70 -10.67 -22.55
C VAL A 964 -43.64 -11.04 -21.07
N TYR A 965 -43.56 -12.34 -20.79
CA TYR A 965 -43.52 -12.88 -19.43
C TYR A 965 -42.14 -13.47 -19.13
N ASN A 966 -41.79 -13.52 -17.84
CA ASN A 966 -40.59 -14.19 -17.34
C ASN A 966 -39.28 -13.75 -18.04
N LEU A 967 -39.12 -12.45 -18.27
CA LEU A 967 -37.84 -11.90 -18.73
C LEU A 967 -36.75 -12.20 -17.69
N THR A 968 -35.50 -12.36 -18.15
CA THR A 968 -34.37 -12.61 -17.27
C THR A 968 -34.19 -11.45 -16.29
N ARG A 969 -34.31 -11.73 -14.98
CA ARG A 969 -34.16 -10.75 -13.89
C ARG A 969 -32.72 -10.25 -13.77
N GLY A 970 -32.55 -9.00 -13.35
CA GLY A 970 -31.25 -8.35 -13.13
C GLY A 970 -30.43 -8.10 -14.40
N THR A 971 -31.07 -8.08 -15.57
CA THR A 971 -30.39 -7.88 -16.86
C THR A 971 -30.91 -6.62 -17.56
N ASN A 972 -30.03 -6.00 -18.35
CA ASN A 972 -30.38 -4.91 -19.24
C ASN A 972 -30.97 -5.49 -20.53
N HIS A 973 -32.16 -5.01 -20.89
CA HIS A 973 -32.88 -5.34 -22.10
C HIS A 973 -32.93 -4.10 -22.99
N THR A 974 -32.78 -4.28 -24.29
CA THR A 974 -33.11 -3.25 -25.29
C THR A 974 -34.24 -3.76 -26.16
N TRP A 975 -35.14 -2.87 -26.58
CA TRP A 975 -36.29 -3.25 -27.37
C TRP A 975 -36.61 -2.22 -28.45
N LYS A 976 -37.15 -2.70 -29.57
CA LYS A 976 -37.45 -1.90 -30.77
C LYS A 976 -38.55 -2.58 -31.57
N VAL A 977 -39.24 -1.82 -32.41
CA VAL A 977 -40.38 -2.30 -33.20
C VAL A 977 -40.19 -1.94 -34.68
N GLU A 978 -40.54 -2.84 -35.59
CA GLU A 978 -40.80 -2.54 -37.00
C GLU A 978 -42.27 -2.81 -37.35
N ALA A 979 -42.82 -2.06 -38.29
CA ALA A 979 -44.15 -2.24 -38.87
C ALA A 979 -44.04 -2.94 -40.23
N ILE A 980 -45.01 -3.78 -40.60
CA ILE A 980 -44.90 -4.73 -41.72
C ILE A 980 -46.11 -4.65 -42.64
N ASN A 981 -45.89 -4.66 -43.96
CA ASN A 981 -46.92 -4.93 -44.96
C ASN A 981 -46.34 -5.74 -46.14
N ALA A 982 -47.13 -5.99 -47.19
CA ALA A 982 -46.66 -6.75 -48.37
C ALA A 982 -45.56 -6.03 -49.18
N GLY A 983 -45.46 -4.69 -49.06
CA GLY A 983 -44.38 -3.86 -49.58
C GLY A 983 -43.09 -3.84 -48.74
N GLY A 984 -43.02 -4.64 -47.66
CA GLY A 984 -41.83 -4.81 -46.83
C GLY A 984 -42.03 -4.35 -45.39
N THR A 985 -40.94 -4.26 -44.63
CA THR A 985 -40.95 -3.69 -43.27
C THR A 985 -40.53 -2.23 -43.29
N SER A 986 -41.04 -1.45 -42.34
CA SER A 986 -40.39 -0.20 -41.96
C SER A 986 -39.03 -0.53 -41.34
N PHE A 987 -38.07 0.39 -41.41
CA PHE A 987 -36.94 0.31 -40.47
C PHE A 987 -37.42 0.21 -39.02
N TYR A 988 -36.73 -0.58 -38.20
CA TYR A 988 -36.94 -0.58 -36.75
C TYR A 988 -36.88 0.83 -36.16
N THR A 989 -37.63 1.06 -35.08
CA THR A 989 -37.42 2.21 -34.19
C THR A 989 -36.00 2.25 -33.65
N SER A 990 -35.55 3.42 -33.20
CA SER A 990 -34.44 3.49 -32.25
C SER A 990 -34.77 2.64 -31.02
N SER A 991 -33.80 1.89 -30.50
CA SER A 991 -34.03 1.02 -29.34
C SER A 991 -34.26 1.84 -28.07
N PHE A 992 -35.25 1.44 -27.28
CA PHE A 992 -35.35 1.84 -25.87
C PHE A 992 -34.68 0.77 -24.99
N ALA A 993 -33.94 1.18 -23.96
CA ALA A 993 -33.35 0.29 -22.97
C ALA A 993 -34.21 0.23 -21.69
N PHE A 994 -34.14 -0.88 -20.96
CA PHE A 994 -34.63 -0.97 -19.59
C PHE A 994 -33.94 -2.09 -18.81
N THR A 995 -33.80 -1.93 -17.50
CA THR A 995 -33.24 -2.95 -16.61
C THR A 995 -34.33 -3.59 -15.77
N THR A 996 -34.38 -4.92 -15.75
CA THR A 996 -35.31 -5.70 -14.93
C THR A 996 -34.89 -5.73 -13.45
N VAL A 997 -35.86 -5.92 -12.54
CA VAL A 997 -35.56 -6.13 -11.10
C VAL A 997 -34.53 -7.26 -10.89
N PRO A 998 -33.63 -7.18 -9.89
CA PRO A 998 -32.64 -8.22 -9.63
C PRO A 998 -33.24 -9.63 -9.43
N ALA A 999 -32.44 -10.66 -9.67
CA ALA A 999 -32.79 -12.03 -9.28
C ALA A 999 -32.96 -12.09 -7.74
N VAL A 1000 -33.94 -12.86 -7.26
CA VAL A 1000 -34.10 -13.09 -5.81
C VAL A 1000 -32.85 -13.78 -5.26
N PRO A 1001 -32.36 -13.43 -4.05
CA PRO A 1001 -31.13 -14.01 -3.54
C PRO A 1001 -31.30 -15.50 -3.21
N ALA A 1002 -30.23 -16.28 -3.36
CA ALA A 1002 -30.20 -17.66 -2.90
C ALA A 1002 -30.29 -17.75 -1.36
N ALA A 1003 -30.72 -18.90 -0.84
CA ALA A 1003 -30.72 -19.14 0.60
C ALA A 1003 -29.27 -19.09 1.17
N PRO A 1004 -29.03 -18.36 2.26
CA PRO A 1004 -27.69 -18.25 2.84
C PRO A 1004 -27.28 -19.55 3.53
N GLY A 1005 -25.99 -19.91 3.39
CA GLY A 1005 -25.42 -21.06 4.11
C GLY A 1005 -25.21 -20.72 5.59
N LEU A 1006 -25.86 -21.45 6.50
CA LEU A 1006 -25.75 -21.22 7.94
C LEU A 1006 -24.39 -21.66 8.49
N LEU A 1007 -23.82 -20.89 9.44
CA LEU A 1007 -22.52 -21.17 10.05
C LEU A 1007 -22.62 -21.47 11.55
N THR A 1008 -23.20 -20.55 12.34
CA THR A 1008 -23.25 -20.62 13.81
C THR A 1008 -24.64 -20.20 14.31
N PRO A 1009 -25.26 -20.88 15.28
CA PRO A 1009 -24.85 -22.15 15.90
C PRO A 1009 -24.67 -23.30 14.89
N ALA A 1010 -23.77 -24.23 15.21
CA ALA A 1010 -23.66 -25.49 14.48
C ALA A 1010 -24.94 -26.33 14.67
N SER A 1011 -25.27 -27.19 13.71
CA SER A 1011 -26.45 -28.06 13.85
C SER A 1011 -26.23 -29.06 14.99
N ALA A 1012 -27.24 -29.23 15.86
CA ALA A 1012 -27.18 -30.02 17.08
C ALA A 1012 -26.11 -29.57 18.09
N ALA A 1013 -25.72 -28.28 18.08
CA ALA A 1013 -24.85 -27.73 19.10
C ALA A 1013 -25.54 -27.70 20.48
N ALA A 1014 -24.93 -28.31 21.49
CA ALA A 1014 -25.38 -28.27 22.88
C ALA A 1014 -24.72 -27.12 23.67
N ASN A 1015 -25.28 -26.77 24.83
CA ASN A 1015 -24.77 -25.74 25.74
C ASN A 1015 -24.55 -24.35 25.10
N VAL A 1016 -25.35 -24.00 24.10
CA VAL A 1016 -25.24 -22.69 23.44
C VAL A 1016 -25.66 -21.59 24.41
N GLY A 1017 -24.90 -20.48 24.42
CA GLY A 1017 -25.19 -19.32 25.26
C GLY A 1017 -26.59 -18.75 24.99
N ARG A 1018 -27.29 -18.36 26.06
CA ARG A 1018 -28.70 -17.93 26.00
C ARG A 1018 -28.93 -16.67 25.16
N MET A 1019 -27.91 -15.86 24.91
CA MET A 1019 -27.91 -14.79 23.90
C MET A 1019 -27.19 -15.24 22.62
N ALA A 1020 -27.74 -16.27 21.96
CA ALA A 1020 -27.10 -16.93 20.82
C ALA A 1020 -26.79 -15.93 19.68
N ARG A 1021 -25.57 -16.00 19.15
CA ARG A 1021 -25.14 -15.30 17.94
C ARG A 1021 -25.38 -16.19 16.72
N PHE A 1022 -26.20 -15.70 15.81
CA PHE A 1022 -26.48 -16.33 14.52
C PHE A 1022 -25.57 -15.75 13.44
N VAL A 1023 -24.94 -16.61 12.65
CA VAL A 1023 -23.99 -16.23 11.60
C VAL A 1023 -24.23 -17.10 10.36
N TRP A 1024 -24.21 -16.49 9.18
CA TRP A 1024 -24.39 -17.17 7.89
C TRP A 1024 -23.48 -16.56 6.81
N ASN A 1025 -23.38 -17.23 5.67
CA ASN A 1025 -22.69 -16.72 4.48
C ASN A 1025 -23.53 -15.65 3.76
N ALA A 1026 -22.87 -14.63 3.21
CA ALA A 1026 -23.54 -13.64 2.37
C ALA A 1026 -24.13 -14.28 1.10
N SER A 1027 -25.39 -13.97 0.79
CA SER A 1027 -26.03 -14.36 -0.47
C SER A 1027 -25.79 -13.31 -1.55
N VAL A 1028 -25.41 -13.74 -2.75
CA VAL A 1028 -25.25 -12.86 -3.92
C VAL A 1028 -26.56 -12.11 -4.18
N ASN A 1029 -26.45 -10.82 -4.49
CA ASN A 1029 -27.56 -9.87 -4.70
C ASN A 1029 -28.47 -9.59 -3.47
N ALA A 1030 -28.14 -10.06 -2.27
CA ALA A 1030 -28.91 -9.74 -1.06
C ALA A 1030 -28.64 -8.31 -0.57
N THR A 1031 -29.70 -7.60 -0.17
CA THR A 1031 -29.59 -6.28 0.49
C THR A 1031 -29.96 -6.31 1.97
N LYS A 1032 -30.62 -7.39 2.41
CA LYS A 1032 -30.96 -7.68 3.81
C LYS A 1032 -31.27 -9.17 3.98
N TYR A 1033 -31.39 -9.62 5.23
CA TYR A 1033 -31.73 -10.97 5.63
C TYR A 1033 -32.87 -10.96 6.64
N ARG A 1034 -33.60 -12.06 6.73
CA ARG A 1034 -34.62 -12.30 7.76
C ARG A 1034 -34.31 -13.61 8.48
N LEU A 1035 -33.90 -13.49 9.75
CA LEU A 1035 -33.66 -14.59 10.67
C LEU A 1035 -34.98 -14.97 11.35
N GLN A 1036 -35.26 -16.27 11.43
CA GLN A 1036 -36.28 -16.82 12.32
C GLN A 1036 -35.65 -17.80 13.31
N VAL A 1037 -36.11 -17.74 14.57
CA VAL A 1037 -35.82 -18.72 15.62
C VAL A 1037 -37.15 -19.21 16.20
N SER A 1038 -37.28 -20.51 16.42
CA SER A 1038 -38.49 -21.18 16.92
C SER A 1038 -38.11 -22.29 17.91
N VAL A 1039 -39.07 -22.73 18.72
CA VAL A 1039 -39.00 -23.97 19.51
C VAL A 1039 -39.44 -25.21 18.73
N ASP A 1040 -39.93 -25.04 17.50
CA ASP A 1040 -40.42 -26.13 16.65
C ASP A 1040 -39.79 -26.09 15.24
N ASN A 1041 -39.52 -27.26 14.67
CA ASN A 1041 -38.84 -27.39 13.37
C ASN A 1041 -39.72 -27.00 12.17
N ALA A 1042 -41.05 -26.94 12.34
CA ALA A 1042 -41.95 -26.46 11.30
C ALA A 1042 -42.01 -24.92 11.26
N PHE A 1043 -41.53 -24.26 12.31
CA PHE A 1043 -41.66 -22.82 12.58
C PHE A 1043 -43.14 -22.40 12.66
N ALA A 1044 -43.99 -23.24 13.25
CA ALA A 1044 -45.38 -22.93 13.54
C ALA A 1044 -45.50 -21.84 14.63
N THR A 1045 -44.58 -21.83 15.60
CA THR A 1045 -44.47 -20.81 16.66
C THR A 1045 -43.10 -20.13 16.57
N VAL A 1046 -43.00 -19.08 15.75
CA VAL A 1046 -41.76 -18.29 15.61
C VAL A 1046 -41.56 -17.43 16.87
N LEU A 1047 -40.51 -17.74 17.65
CA LEU A 1047 -40.16 -17.03 18.87
C LEU A 1047 -39.45 -15.69 18.58
N ARG A 1048 -38.67 -15.63 17.50
CA ARG A 1048 -38.00 -14.41 17.02
C ARG A 1048 -38.06 -14.36 15.50
N ASP A 1049 -38.52 -13.24 14.94
CA ASP A 1049 -38.42 -12.90 13.53
C ASP A 1049 -37.73 -11.54 13.43
N THR A 1050 -36.55 -11.49 12.83
CA THR A 1050 -35.67 -10.30 12.85
C THR A 1050 -35.09 -10.04 11.47
N VAL A 1051 -35.27 -8.81 10.99
CA VAL A 1051 -34.65 -8.33 9.74
C VAL A 1051 -33.32 -7.64 10.08
N VAL A 1052 -32.24 -8.05 9.41
CA VAL A 1052 -30.90 -7.44 9.55
C VAL A 1052 -30.29 -7.16 8.17
N ILE A 1053 -29.36 -6.20 8.09
CA ILE A 1053 -28.62 -5.90 6.86
C ILE A 1053 -27.27 -6.66 6.77
N ASP A 1054 -26.77 -7.13 7.91
CA ASP A 1054 -25.51 -7.87 8.05
C ASP A 1054 -25.74 -9.39 7.97
N THR A 1055 -24.68 -10.19 7.88
CA THR A 1055 -24.73 -11.67 7.91
C THR A 1055 -24.61 -12.24 9.32
N ILE A 1056 -24.85 -11.41 10.32
CA ILE A 1056 -24.75 -11.67 11.75
C ILE A 1056 -26.00 -11.11 12.42
N ALA A 1057 -26.58 -11.85 13.35
CA ALA A 1057 -27.60 -11.36 14.27
C ALA A 1057 -27.35 -11.87 15.69
N VAL A 1058 -27.60 -11.03 16.68
CA VAL A 1058 -27.54 -11.37 18.11
C VAL A 1058 -28.93 -11.11 18.70
N LEU A 1059 -29.39 -11.98 19.59
CA LEU A 1059 -30.69 -11.80 20.24
C LEU A 1059 -30.66 -10.65 21.24
N SER A 1060 -31.67 -9.78 21.18
CA SER A 1060 -31.88 -8.65 22.11
C SER A 1060 -32.37 -9.06 23.50
N SER A 1061 -32.60 -10.35 23.74
CA SER A 1061 -33.11 -10.90 25.01
C SER A 1061 -32.70 -12.38 25.10
N PRO A 1062 -32.39 -12.91 26.29
CA PRO A 1062 -31.96 -14.29 26.44
C PRO A 1062 -33.09 -15.29 26.17
N LEU A 1063 -32.73 -16.43 25.56
CA LEU A 1063 -33.57 -17.61 25.43
C LEU A 1063 -33.75 -18.32 26.78
N ALA A 1064 -34.77 -19.18 26.89
CA ALA A 1064 -34.87 -20.10 28.02
C ALA A 1064 -33.68 -21.09 28.01
N SER A 1065 -33.20 -21.46 29.20
CA SER A 1065 -32.13 -22.46 29.39
C SER A 1065 -32.62 -23.88 29.10
N ASN A 1066 -31.71 -24.79 28.76
CA ASN A 1066 -31.97 -26.22 28.54
C ASN A 1066 -33.15 -26.47 27.58
N THR A 1067 -33.25 -25.67 26.52
CA THR A 1067 -34.35 -25.71 25.55
C THR A 1067 -33.77 -25.87 24.14
N ASP A 1068 -34.37 -26.74 23.34
CA ASP A 1068 -34.03 -26.91 21.92
C ASP A 1068 -34.69 -25.81 21.08
N TYR A 1069 -33.90 -25.25 20.17
CA TYR A 1069 -34.34 -24.21 19.24
C TYR A 1069 -33.93 -24.52 17.80
N PHE A 1070 -34.85 -24.25 16.89
CA PHE A 1070 -34.64 -24.32 15.46
C PHE A 1070 -34.45 -22.91 14.90
N TRP A 1071 -33.51 -22.72 13.98
CA TRP A 1071 -33.28 -21.43 13.34
C TRP A 1071 -33.03 -21.56 11.85
N ARG A 1072 -33.48 -20.55 11.09
CA ARG A 1072 -33.34 -20.46 9.63
C ARG A 1072 -33.24 -19.01 9.19
N VAL A 1073 -32.59 -18.76 8.05
CA VAL A 1073 -32.41 -17.41 7.51
C VAL A 1073 -32.77 -17.41 6.03
N ARG A 1074 -33.44 -16.36 5.56
CA ARG A 1074 -33.56 -16.06 4.12
C ARG A 1074 -32.93 -14.72 3.80
N ALA A 1075 -32.50 -14.57 2.56
CA ALA A 1075 -31.97 -13.33 2.01
C ALA A 1075 -33.06 -12.62 1.18
N GLU A 1076 -33.07 -11.29 1.17
CA GLU A 1076 -34.08 -10.47 0.48
C GLU A 1076 -33.43 -9.30 -0.27
N ASN A 1077 -34.02 -8.92 -1.41
CA ASN A 1077 -33.64 -7.73 -2.18
C ASN A 1077 -34.86 -7.11 -2.88
N LEU A 1078 -34.63 -6.13 -3.76
CA LEU A 1078 -35.69 -5.45 -4.52
C LEU A 1078 -36.47 -6.37 -5.47
N GLY A 1079 -35.87 -7.49 -5.90
CA GLY A 1079 -36.55 -8.54 -6.68
C GLY A 1079 -37.46 -9.45 -5.85
N GLY A 1080 -37.33 -9.42 -4.51
CA GLY A 1080 -38.16 -10.20 -3.59
C GLY A 1080 -37.36 -10.92 -2.50
N ALA A 1081 -38.06 -11.77 -1.75
CA ALA A 1081 -37.45 -12.65 -0.76
C ALA A 1081 -37.05 -13.99 -1.39
N GLY A 1082 -35.82 -14.44 -1.12
CA GLY A 1082 -35.37 -15.79 -1.40
C GLY A 1082 -36.03 -16.82 -0.47
N VAL A 1083 -35.79 -18.10 -0.74
CA VAL A 1083 -36.22 -19.18 0.16
C VAL A 1083 -35.40 -19.18 1.46
N TYR A 1084 -35.99 -19.70 2.55
CA TYR A 1084 -35.24 -19.94 3.78
C TYR A 1084 -34.20 -21.04 3.59
N SER A 1085 -33.07 -20.90 4.28
CA SER A 1085 -32.10 -21.97 4.48
C SER A 1085 -32.76 -23.21 5.11
N THR A 1086 -32.17 -24.38 4.88
CA THR A 1086 -32.43 -25.55 5.72
C THR A 1086 -32.24 -25.15 7.19
N ALA A 1087 -33.20 -25.50 8.03
CA ALA A 1087 -33.15 -25.16 9.44
C ALA A 1087 -32.03 -25.92 10.16
N ARG A 1088 -31.45 -25.30 11.18
CA ARG A 1088 -30.52 -25.94 12.13
C ARG A 1088 -31.11 -25.95 13.53
N THR A 1089 -30.78 -26.97 14.29
CA THR A 1089 -31.16 -27.09 15.71
C THR A 1089 -29.98 -26.78 16.64
N PHE A 1090 -30.25 -26.31 17.85
CA PHE A 1090 -29.29 -26.19 18.95
C PHE A 1090 -29.99 -26.18 20.31
N THR A 1091 -29.29 -26.59 21.38
CA THR A 1091 -29.78 -26.62 22.77
C THR A 1091 -29.08 -25.54 23.60
N THR A 1092 -29.84 -24.73 24.33
CA THR A 1092 -29.27 -23.73 25.26
C THR A 1092 -28.74 -24.33 26.56
N GLY A 1093 -27.67 -23.76 27.11
CA GLY A 1093 -27.13 -24.17 28.42
C GLY A 1093 -27.82 -23.54 29.64
N THR A 1094 -27.38 -23.93 30.84
CA THR A 1094 -27.82 -23.38 32.14
C THR A 1094 -27.19 -22.03 32.49
N ALA A 1095 -25.99 -21.74 31.99
CA ALA A 1095 -25.19 -20.60 32.42
C ALA A 1095 -25.89 -19.24 32.14
N LEU A 1096 -25.91 -18.38 33.16
CA LEU A 1096 -26.06 -16.94 32.99
C LEU A 1096 -24.69 -16.33 32.60
N PRO A 1097 -24.65 -15.21 31.86
CA PRO A 1097 -23.40 -14.53 31.56
C PRO A 1097 -22.70 -13.98 32.81
N VAL A 1098 -23.48 -13.65 33.84
CA VAL A 1098 -23.01 -13.01 35.07
C VAL A 1098 -23.01 -14.00 36.24
N GLU A 1099 -21.90 -14.06 36.96
CA GLU A 1099 -21.74 -14.81 38.21
C GLU A 1099 -21.45 -13.83 39.36
N LYS A 1100 -22.17 -13.95 40.48
CA LYS A 1100 -21.84 -13.24 41.73
C LYS A 1100 -20.77 -14.04 42.46
N VAL A 1101 -19.53 -13.58 42.41
CA VAL A 1101 -18.36 -14.32 42.92
C VAL A 1101 -18.04 -14.07 44.40
N ALA A 1102 -18.63 -13.03 45.02
CA ALA A 1102 -18.52 -12.79 46.45
C ALA A 1102 -19.76 -12.08 47.02
N GLU A 1103 -20.13 -12.47 48.25
CA GLU A 1103 -21.12 -11.78 49.11
C GLU A 1103 -20.52 -10.55 49.81
N GLU A 1104 -19.20 -10.42 49.86
CA GLU A 1104 -18.52 -9.29 50.51
C GLU A 1104 -18.86 -7.97 49.81
N ILE A 1105 -19.42 -7.02 50.56
CA ILE A 1105 -19.96 -5.77 50.03
C ILE A 1105 -18.81 -4.82 49.65
N PRO A 1106 -18.64 -4.46 48.37
CA PRO A 1106 -17.62 -3.50 47.94
C PRO A 1106 -17.87 -2.11 48.53
N ARG A 1107 -16.81 -1.30 48.67
CA ARG A 1107 -16.92 0.06 49.19
C ARG A 1107 -17.35 1.10 48.14
N GLU A 1108 -17.08 0.82 46.86
CA GLU A 1108 -17.35 1.72 45.73
C GLU A 1108 -17.66 0.92 44.47
N PHE A 1109 -18.22 1.59 43.44
CA PHE A 1109 -18.39 0.99 42.12
C PHE A 1109 -17.04 0.90 41.41
N ALA A 1110 -16.72 -0.27 40.85
CA ALA A 1110 -15.48 -0.46 40.10
C ALA A 1110 -15.70 -1.29 38.82
N LEU A 1111 -14.93 -0.95 37.79
CA LEU A 1111 -14.78 -1.75 36.57
C LEU A 1111 -13.31 -2.14 36.45
N HIS A 1112 -13.02 -3.44 36.51
CA HIS A 1112 -11.66 -3.96 36.46
C HIS A 1112 -11.22 -4.17 35.01
N GLN A 1113 -9.91 -4.27 34.79
CA GLN A 1113 -9.37 -4.68 33.50
C GLN A 1113 -9.73 -6.15 33.27
N ASN A 1114 -10.17 -6.49 32.05
CA ASN A 1114 -10.44 -7.87 31.67
C ASN A 1114 -9.15 -8.72 31.65
N TYR A 1115 -9.26 -10.02 31.93
CA TYR A 1115 -8.14 -10.95 31.87
C TYR A 1115 -8.52 -12.24 31.13
N PRO A 1116 -7.67 -12.74 30.20
CA PRO A 1116 -6.47 -12.09 29.67
C PRO A 1116 -6.78 -10.82 28.85
N ASN A 1117 -5.77 -9.97 28.59
CA ASN A 1117 -5.82 -8.83 27.68
C ASN A 1117 -4.39 -8.42 27.22
N PRO A 1118 -3.95 -8.68 25.98
CA PRO A 1118 -4.73 -9.22 24.85
C PRO A 1118 -5.28 -10.62 25.10
N PHE A 1119 -6.29 -11.05 24.33
CA PHE A 1119 -6.91 -12.36 24.55
C PHE A 1119 -7.38 -13.06 23.27
N ASN A 1120 -7.41 -14.39 23.34
CA ASN A 1120 -7.93 -15.30 22.33
C ASN A 1120 -8.26 -16.66 23.01
N PRO A 1121 -9.44 -17.29 22.81
CA PRO A 1121 -10.63 -16.72 22.18
C PRO A 1121 -11.36 -15.73 23.10
N SER A 1122 -11.44 -16.03 24.40
CA SER A 1122 -12.32 -15.34 25.36
C SER A 1122 -11.57 -14.63 26.49
N THR A 1123 -12.24 -13.70 27.18
CA THR A 1123 -11.73 -12.99 28.36
C THR A 1123 -12.79 -12.92 29.47
N THR A 1124 -12.36 -12.74 30.71
CA THR A 1124 -13.24 -12.53 31.87
C THR A 1124 -13.16 -11.07 32.33
N ILE A 1125 -14.32 -10.45 32.49
CA ILE A 1125 -14.50 -9.08 32.98
C ILE A 1125 -15.02 -9.16 34.42
N ARG A 1126 -14.47 -8.34 35.32
CA ARG A 1126 -14.92 -8.22 36.72
C ARG A 1126 -15.38 -6.80 37.01
N TYR A 1127 -16.43 -6.64 37.82
CA TYR A 1127 -16.92 -5.35 38.27
C TYR A 1127 -17.60 -5.47 39.65
N ASP A 1128 -17.64 -4.36 40.38
CA ASP A 1128 -18.08 -4.31 41.78
C ASP A 1128 -19.28 -3.36 41.96
N VAL A 1129 -20.24 -3.78 42.79
CA VAL A 1129 -21.51 -3.08 43.05
C VAL A 1129 -21.69 -2.91 44.57
N PRO A 1130 -21.51 -1.70 45.15
CA PRO A 1130 -21.62 -1.46 46.59
C PRO A 1130 -23.07 -1.30 47.09
N ALA A 1131 -24.01 -0.95 46.20
CA ALA A 1131 -25.41 -0.65 46.52
C ALA A 1131 -26.33 -1.16 45.40
N SER A 1132 -27.59 -1.49 45.72
CA SER A 1132 -28.56 -1.98 44.73
C SER A 1132 -28.79 -0.96 43.60
N ALA A 1133 -28.47 -1.36 42.38
CA ALA A 1133 -28.43 -0.47 41.23
C ALA A 1133 -28.84 -1.18 39.93
N ARG A 1134 -29.24 -0.40 38.92
CA ARG A 1134 -29.31 -0.90 37.54
C ARG A 1134 -27.93 -0.82 36.92
N VAL A 1135 -27.42 -1.96 36.45
CA VAL A 1135 -26.10 -2.10 35.82
C VAL A 1135 -26.27 -2.42 34.35
N THR A 1136 -25.67 -1.62 33.49
CA THR A 1136 -25.56 -1.86 32.05
C THR A 1136 -24.07 -1.97 31.68
N LEU A 1137 -23.68 -3.06 31.02
CA LEU A 1137 -22.30 -3.34 30.61
C LEU A 1137 -22.26 -3.66 29.11
N GLN A 1138 -21.49 -2.91 28.33
CA GLN A 1138 -21.47 -2.95 26.87
C GLN A 1138 -20.06 -3.01 26.31
N ILE A 1139 -19.91 -3.62 25.14
CA ILE A 1139 -18.71 -3.56 24.32
C ILE A 1139 -18.99 -2.68 23.11
N HIS A 1140 -18.09 -1.75 22.81
CA HIS A 1140 -18.09 -0.90 21.63
C HIS A 1140 -16.91 -1.22 20.71
N ASP A 1141 -17.07 -1.00 19.41
CA ASP A 1141 -15.96 -0.97 18.46
C ASP A 1141 -15.25 0.41 18.41
N LEU A 1142 -14.22 0.54 17.56
CA LEU A 1142 -13.49 1.79 17.32
C LEU A 1142 -14.37 2.94 16.77
N LEU A 1143 -15.56 2.64 16.24
CA LEU A 1143 -16.53 3.63 15.75
C LEU A 1143 -17.59 3.97 16.81
N GLY A 1144 -17.45 3.46 18.04
CA GLY A 1144 -18.36 3.67 19.16
C GLY A 1144 -19.65 2.83 19.09
N ARG A 1145 -19.81 1.95 18.10
CA ARG A 1145 -21.02 1.14 17.92
C ARG A 1145 -21.02 -0.01 18.93
N VAL A 1146 -22.14 -0.23 19.61
CA VAL A 1146 -22.30 -1.36 20.55
C VAL A 1146 -22.26 -2.67 19.76
N VAL A 1147 -21.25 -3.51 20.01
CA VAL A 1147 -21.09 -4.84 19.39
C VAL A 1147 -21.54 -5.98 20.32
N ALA A 1148 -21.68 -5.73 21.62
CA ALA A 1148 -22.32 -6.63 22.58
C ALA A 1148 -22.87 -5.84 23.78
N THR A 1149 -24.01 -6.27 24.33
CA THR A 1149 -24.43 -5.92 25.71
C THR A 1149 -24.27 -7.18 26.54
N LEU A 1150 -23.46 -7.11 27.59
CA LEU A 1150 -23.10 -8.23 28.47
C LEU A 1150 -23.99 -8.28 29.71
N VAL A 1151 -24.47 -7.11 30.17
CA VAL A 1151 -25.35 -6.93 31.34
C VAL A 1151 -26.32 -5.78 31.04
N ASP A 1152 -27.59 -5.90 31.41
CA ASP A 1152 -28.55 -4.79 31.53
C ASP A 1152 -29.69 -5.21 32.48
N GLU A 1153 -29.43 -5.18 33.79
CA GLU A 1153 -30.35 -5.69 34.82
C GLU A 1153 -30.20 -4.96 36.16
N HIS A 1154 -31.07 -5.26 37.12
CA HIS A 1154 -30.94 -4.81 38.51
C HIS A 1154 -30.08 -5.80 39.29
N GLN A 1155 -29.03 -5.31 39.94
CA GLN A 1155 -28.10 -6.13 40.71
C GLN A 1155 -28.05 -5.66 42.18
N SER A 1156 -27.91 -6.63 43.09
CA SER A 1156 -27.74 -6.39 44.52
C SER A 1156 -26.26 -6.11 44.86
N PRO A 1157 -25.93 -5.71 46.10
CA PRO A 1157 -24.54 -5.49 46.47
C PRO A 1157 -23.70 -6.76 46.38
N GLY A 1158 -22.48 -6.64 45.85
CA GLY A 1158 -21.50 -7.72 45.72
C GLY A 1158 -20.52 -7.53 44.57
N GLN A 1159 -19.73 -8.57 44.32
CA GLN A 1159 -18.76 -8.62 43.22
C GLN A 1159 -19.22 -9.56 42.12
N TYR A 1160 -19.01 -9.16 40.87
CA TYR A 1160 -19.55 -9.83 39.70
C TYR A 1160 -18.47 -10.10 38.64
N THR A 1161 -18.59 -11.23 37.96
CA THR A 1161 -17.80 -11.58 36.78
C THR A 1161 -18.71 -11.87 35.58
N VAL A 1162 -18.21 -11.58 34.38
CA VAL A 1162 -18.84 -11.97 33.11
C VAL A 1162 -17.78 -12.37 32.10
N ARG A 1163 -17.94 -13.56 31.50
CA ARG A 1163 -17.07 -14.05 30.44
C ARG A 1163 -17.55 -13.54 29.09
N TRP A 1164 -16.66 -12.90 28.33
CA TRP A 1164 -16.92 -12.44 26.98
C TRP A 1164 -16.10 -13.23 25.97
N ASP A 1165 -16.78 -13.75 24.93
CA ASP A 1165 -16.16 -14.44 23.81
C ASP A 1165 -16.57 -13.74 22.48
N PRO A 1166 -15.68 -12.96 21.85
CA PRO A 1166 -15.91 -12.20 20.61
C PRO A 1166 -15.97 -13.06 19.35
N ILE A 1167 -16.43 -14.32 19.42
CA ILE A 1167 -16.54 -15.24 18.27
C ILE A 1167 -17.20 -14.54 17.08
N GLY A 1168 -16.44 -14.37 16.00
CA GLY A 1168 -16.90 -13.74 14.77
C GLY A 1168 -16.78 -12.21 14.70
N LEU A 1169 -16.17 -11.55 15.68
CA LEU A 1169 -15.66 -10.18 15.51
C LEU A 1169 -14.28 -10.20 14.82
N SER A 1170 -13.77 -9.04 14.41
CA SER A 1170 -12.41 -8.90 13.87
C SER A 1170 -11.40 -8.81 15.01
N GLY A 1171 -10.19 -9.33 14.84
CA GLY A 1171 -9.08 -9.02 15.74
C GLY A 1171 -8.84 -7.50 15.75
N GLY A 1172 -8.58 -6.92 16.92
CA GLY A 1172 -8.43 -5.48 17.07
C GLY A 1172 -8.85 -4.92 18.44
N THR A 1173 -8.94 -3.60 18.51
CA THR A 1173 -9.30 -2.86 19.73
C THR A 1173 -10.81 -2.69 19.87
N TYR A 1174 -11.31 -2.95 21.08
CA TYR A 1174 -12.70 -2.69 21.50
C TYR A 1174 -12.70 -1.89 22.81
N PHE A 1175 -13.84 -1.32 23.19
CA PHE A 1175 -14.02 -0.59 24.43
C PHE A 1175 -15.14 -1.18 25.27
N LEU A 1176 -14.80 -1.68 26.45
CA LEU A 1176 -15.74 -2.11 27.49
C LEU A 1176 -16.24 -0.87 28.22
N ARG A 1177 -17.55 -0.67 28.32
CA ARG A 1177 -18.18 0.42 29.03
C ARG A 1177 -19.16 -0.13 30.06
N ILE A 1178 -19.14 0.42 31.27
CA ILE A 1178 -20.19 0.25 32.27
C ILE A 1178 -20.94 1.57 32.48
N ASP A 1179 -22.24 1.50 32.65
CA ASP A 1179 -23.09 2.55 33.22
C ASP A 1179 -23.89 1.94 34.37
N VAL A 1180 -23.93 2.63 35.50
CA VAL A 1180 -24.67 2.19 36.69
C VAL A 1180 -25.49 3.36 37.25
N GLN A 1181 -26.74 3.07 37.57
CA GLN A 1181 -27.69 4.03 38.15
C GLN A 1181 -28.26 3.46 39.45
N ASN A 1182 -28.06 4.17 40.56
CA ASN A 1182 -28.65 3.75 41.84
C ASN A 1182 -30.18 3.79 41.79
N LEU A 1183 -30.82 2.86 42.49
CA LEU A 1183 -32.28 2.81 42.60
C LEU A 1183 -32.87 3.94 43.48
N ASP A 1184 -32.04 4.62 44.27
CA ASP A 1184 -32.40 5.83 45.03
C ASP A 1184 -32.36 7.12 44.18
N GLY A 1185 -31.86 7.05 42.94
CA GLY A 1185 -31.71 8.19 42.03
C GLY A 1185 -30.59 9.18 42.37
N ALA A 1186 -29.85 8.98 43.46
CA ALA A 1186 -28.87 9.94 43.99
C ALA A 1186 -27.44 9.79 43.43
N GLY A 1187 -27.17 8.75 42.62
CA GLY A 1187 -25.83 8.50 42.07
C GLY A 1187 -25.84 7.80 40.70
N ARG A 1188 -24.87 8.18 39.86
CA ARG A 1188 -24.57 7.53 38.57
C ARG A 1188 -23.06 7.31 38.46
N PHE A 1189 -22.67 6.09 38.08
CA PHE A 1189 -21.28 5.72 37.80
C PHE A 1189 -21.14 5.32 36.34
N SER A 1190 -20.01 5.64 35.71
CA SER A 1190 -19.67 5.15 34.38
C SER A 1190 -18.16 5.04 34.23
N SER A 1191 -17.68 4.00 33.56
CA SER A 1191 -16.26 3.71 33.37
C SER A 1191 -16.02 2.95 32.07
N VAL A 1192 -14.82 3.11 31.49
CA VAL A 1192 -14.44 2.51 30.20
C VAL A 1192 -13.06 1.86 30.31
N LYS A 1193 -12.89 0.68 29.68
CA LYS A 1193 -11.62 -0.05 29.56
C LYS A 1193 -11.34 -0.45 28.11
N LYS A 1194 -10.06 -0.49 27.72
CA LYS A 1194 -9.63 -0.98 26.41
C LYS A 1194 -9.52 -2.51 26.43
N LEU A 1195 -10.11 -3.15 25.43
CA LEU A 1195 -10.04 -4.57 25.11
C LEU A 1195 -9.18 -4.75 23.85
N LEU A 1196 -8.34 -5.78 23.81
CA LEU A 1196 -7.55 -6.13 22.62
C LEU A 1196 -7.76 -7.61 22.29
N TYR A 1197 -8.62 -7.88 21.30
CA TYR A 1197 -8.91 -9.22 20.83
C TYR A 1197 -7.90 -9.64 19.76
N LEU A 1198 -7.19 -10.74 19.98
CA LEU A 1198 -6.29 -11.35 18.99
C LEU A 1198 -7.02 -12.50 18.29
N LYS A 1199 -6.83 -12.63 16.98
CA LYS A 1199 -7.55 -13.59 16.14
C LYS A 1199 -6.62 -14.28 15.16
#